data_AF-A0A9W3DJA6-F1
#
_entry.id   AF-A0A9W3DJA6-F1
#
_cell.length_a   1.000
_cell.length_b   1.000
_cell.length_c   1.000
_cell.angle_alpha   90.00
_cell.angle_beta   90.00
_cell.angle_gamma   90.00
#
_symmetry.space_group_name_H-M   'P 1'
#
loop_
_entity.id
_entity.type
_entity.pdbx_description
1 polymer ?
#
loop_
_entity_poly.entity_id
_entity_poly.type
_entity_poly.pdbx_seq_one_letter_code
_entity_poly.pdbx_strand_id
1 'polypeptide(L)'
;MEAMVEAQTLHHDWRSLEKLLFQFLKVNAKTSHRYIFAAFIDLLLNSTLHTNEPININIAKDDVNGFSATRATVGEASTSCCNSMSCQRRSGNRGRHLVHCRLDRTLANSSWYDTFPQSRCHYLRFEGSDHRPVHSTFSSARRKMGKIFRFDRRLKDVEEVRKLIESTWNASPQCSVAQRLVACRRAIVQWSREHYSNSRKTIDELRHKLDAAMADQATEDAIAIITKALLEAYKAEEAFWKQRSRLLWLTLGDKNTGFFHAVSKGRQARNRLTMMESVTGEPLYEEEHIAAEIARYFTEIFTTCGSNGEDTVERALSRRISSEVNKELTTIPSATEIRKALFAIHPDKSPGPDGFSASFFQANWNTVGPAIVDEVRGFFITGIMPESINKTQVRLIPKGQHALKVADYRPIALCNVYYKIISKILSLRLRPVLSSVISENQSAFLPGRAIADNVLITHEILHYLKNSDAKKHCYMAVKTDMSKAYDRLEWDFVRLVFDKLGFDAIWVHWVLQCISTVTYSFLVNDSALGQVIPQRGIRQGDPLSPYIFILCGEVLSGLCRAGQDSGELSGVKIGQYCPRVNHLLFADDTMFFAKATAECCSYLTSTLKAYEKASGQLINATKSSIFFSSKTPQETRRRVKSILGIEKEGGVGKYLGLPELFTRKKSDLFSSIVDRIKLRAAAWSTRRLSSAGKLTMLKSVLSAVPTYAMSCFPLPIGLCNQIQSALTRFWWDNDPSARKICWISYEALSHHKDSGGLGLRDIQDFNVAMLAKNSWRILQNPGCLLARLLCGKYCHNASLLTVTCSSSASHGWRGVVAGFQLLKLQLGKAIGNGQTTKIWSDSWISPTAKLLPYGPPTEVSRDLVVADLLTRETGEWITSMVEAIFPELAHLILLIKPSVQRLEDGFVWLKTKTGIYSVKSGYYALREETVELHISPNILSFKWQQHIWKSPSPPKLHLFLWKLCRGALPLGSSLLARGINISGLCPHCNEPETALHLFFLCPFAVQVWEQAPFRDKPLFSETATLHECFTTMSTLIALPPTGVSSSLTSWILWGIWTSRNTLVFENRAIPAKTALVRAITSAREWLLAQATLPKRSLPVQGVIDLPPLQANVVLCNTDAAWIASQRAGLGWTFHHTPTGLAMEGSRSYNHVSSPLMAEALAMREAMAEAKRCDITNVWFRTDSQELTRAINSKTLSVELFGVLMDIEFLSSSFDFCFVSFISRDSNVAADLLAKSALHSYVPALY
;
A
#
# COMPACT_ATOMS: atom_id res chain seq x y z
N MET A 1 -21.22 -40.71 53.91
CA MET A 1 -21.77 -41.41 52.71
C MET A 1 -20.90 -41.10 51.49
N GLU A 2 -19.79 -41.78 51.23
CA GLU A 2 -19.38 -43.12 51.67
C GLU A 2 -20.44 -44.18 51.34
N ALA A 3 -20.49 -44.59 50.08
CA ALA A 3 -19.94 -45.88 49.65
C ALA A 3 -19.59 -45.74 48.16
N MET A 4 -18.37 -45.99 47.67
CA MET A 4 -17.58 -47.23 47.70
C MET A 4 -18.28 -48.41 47.01
N VAL A 5 -17.64 -49.21 46.15
CA VAL A 5 -16.36 -49.09 45.39
C VAL A 5 -16.40 -50.20 44.30
N GLU A 6 -15.29 -50.45 43.58
CA GLU A 6 -15.03 -51.70 42.81
C GLU A 6 -15.82 -51.99 41.52
N ALA A 7 -15.19 -51.60 40.39
CA ALA A 7 -15.03 -52.34 39.12
C ALA A 7 -14.63 -51.32 38.02
N GLN A 8 -13.38 -51.16 37.53
CA GLN A 8 -12.40 -52.15 37.08
C GLN A 8 -13.08 -53.30 36.32
N THR A 9 -12.87 -53.53 35.03
CA THR A 9 -11.68 -53.23 34.21
C THR A 9 -12.00 -53.51 32.72
N LEU A 10 -11.21 -52.94 31.80
CA LEU A 10 -10.94 -53.50 30.45
C LEU A 10 -12.15 -53.61 29.47
N HIS A 11 -11.99 -53.65 28.15
CA HIS A 11 -11.05 -53.02 27.20
C HIS A 11 -11.71 -53.18 25.81
N HIS A 12 -11.39 -52.33 24.83
CA HIS A 12 -11.72 -52.54 23.40
C HIS A 12 -13.21 -52.67 22.98
N ASP A 13 -13.66 -51.83 22.04
CA ASP A 13 -13.70 -52.20 20.60
C ASP A 13 -14.60 -51.31 19.69
N TRP A 14 -14.85 -50.05 20.09
CA TRP A 14 -15.55 -49.06 19.25
C TRP A 14 -14.86 -48.67 17.93
N ARG A 15 -13.74 -49.32 17.55
CA ARG A 15 -13.12 -49.22 16.22
C ARG A 15 -13.61 -50.27 15.21
N SER A 16 -14.44 -51.24 15.63
CA SER A 16 -14.86 -52.35 14.77
C SER A 16 -16.17 -52.11 14.00
N LEU A 17 -17.05 -51.22 14.49
CA LEU A 17 -18.32 -50.91 13.81
C LEU A 17 -18.17 -50.02 12.56
N GLU A 18 -17.20 -49.09 12.51
CA GLU A 18 -16.98 -48.25 11.32
C GLU A 18 -16.36 -48.99 10.13
N LYS A 19 -15.69 -50.13 10.36
CA LYS A 19 -15.20 -50.99 9.28
C LYS A 19 -16.31 -51.85 8.65
N LEU A 20 -17.31 -52.25 9.42
CA LEU A 20 -18.36 -53.17 8.98
C LEU A 20 -19.30 -52.57 7.93
N LEU A 21 -19.62 -51.28 7.99
CA LEU A 21 -20.43 -50.63 6.94
C LEU A 21 -19.67 -50.43 5.62
N PHE A 22 -18.33 -50.35 5.65
CA PHE A 22 -17.52 -50.15 4.44
C PHE A 22 -17.23 -51.44 3.66
N GLN A 23 -17.54 -52.61 4.24
CA GLN A 23 -17.31 -53.92 3.63
C GLN A 23 -18.56 -54.51 2.96
N PHE A 24 -19.74 -53.91 3.13
CA PHE A 24 -21.03 -54.44 2.64
C PHE A 24 -21.43 -54.03 1.21
N LEU A 25 -20.64 -53.19 0.53
CA LEU A 25 -20.88 -52.77 -0.88
C LEU A 25 -19.77 -53.22 -1.85
N LYS A 26 -19.11 -54.33 -1.52
CA LYS A 26 -18.21 -55.07 -2.41
C LYS A 26 -18.43 -56.58 -2.22
N VAL A 27 -19.30 -57.17 -3.05
CA VAL A 27 -19.34 -58.58 -3.52
C VAL A 27 -20.75 -58.85 -4.09
N ASN A 28 -20.82 -59.72 -5.12
CA ASN A 28 -21.99 -60.10 -5.93
C ASN A 28 -22.50 -59.00 -6.89
N ALA A 29 -22.57 -59.19 -8.22
CA ALA A 29 -22.49 -60.43 -9.00
C ALA A 29 -21.40 -60.42 -10.12
N LYS A 30 -20.48 -61.38 -10.05
CA LYS A 30 -20.02 -62.19 -11.20
C LYS A 30 -20.86 -63.50 -11.13
N THR A 31 -21.08 -64.32 -12.17
CA THR A 31 -20.38 -64.53 -13.45
C THR A 31 -21.32 -65.29 -14.39
N SER A 32 -21.16 -65.15 -15.72
CA SER A 32 -21.49 -66.21 -16.69
C SER A 32 -20.75 -65.98 -18.02
N HIS A 33 -20.27 -67.09 -18.60
CA HIS A 33 -19.32 -67.24 -19.71
C HIS A 33 -19.60 -66.43 -21.00
N ARG A 34 -18.52 -65.97 -21.67
CA ARG A 34 -18.07 -66.51 -22.98
C ARG A 34 -16.70 -65.94 -23.41
N TYR A 35 -15.82 -66.84 -23.86
CA TYR A 35 -14.63 -66.54 -24.68
C TYR A 35 -14.99 -66.78 -26.17
N ILE A 36 -14.03 -66.52 -27.07
CA ILE A 36 -14.00 -66.84 -28.51
C ILE A 36 -14.88 -65.95 -29.41
N PHE A 37 -14.31 -64.85 -29.93
CA PHE A 37 -13.91 -64.74 -31.35
C PHE A 37 -13.21 -63.40 -31.60
N ALA A 38 -11.90 -63.45 -31.85
CA ALA A 38 -11.18 -62.41 -32.57
C ALA A 38 -10.99 -62.89 -34.03
N ALA A 39 -10.76 -61.96 -34.96
CA ALA A 39 -10.70 -62.15 -36.41
C ALA A 39 -12.04 -62.51 -37.11
N PHE A 40 -12.72 -61.48 -37.66
CA PHE A 40 -13.44 -61.63 -38.93
C PHE A 40 -13.78 -60.33 -39.71
N ILE A 41 -13.66 -59.13 -39.14
CA ILE A 41 -13.93 -57.87 -39.89
C ILE A 41 -12.68 -56.99 -39.96
N ASP A 42 -11.67 -57.54 -40.63
CA ASP A 42 -10.54 -56.82 -41.25
C ASP A 42 -10.82 -56.59 -42.76
N LEU A 43 -12.10 -56.65 -43.16
CA LEU A 43 -12.51 -56.86 -44.54
C LEU A 43 -13.85 -56.17 -44.83
N LEU A 44 -13.88 -54.82 -44.83
CA LEU A 44 -14.94 -54.03 -45.47
C LEU A 44 -14.69 -52.52 -45.69
N LEU A 45 -13.52 -51.96 -45.37
CA LEU A 45 -13.20 -50.55 -45.67
C LEU A 45 -11.82 -50.38 -46.30
N ASN A 46 -11.69 -50.85 -47.55
CA ASN A 46 -10.54 -50.53 -48.41
C ASN A 46 -11.00 -50.40 -49.88
N SER A 47 -11.49 -49.20 -50.24
CA SER A 47 -11.78 -48.69 -51.59
C SER A 47 -12.19 -47.22 -51.46
N THR A 48 -11.83 -46.25 -52.31
CA THR A 48 -11.08 -46.24 -53.58
C THR A 48 -10.56 -44.80 -53.85
N LEU A 49 -9.31 -44.66 -54.32
CA LEU A 49 -8.79 -43.63 -55.29
C LEU A 49 -8.99 -42.11 -54.97
N HIS A 50 -8.11 -41.15 -55.34
CA HIS A 50 -6.84 -41.12 -56.08
C HIS A 50 -6.10 -39.78 -55.81
N THR A 51 -4.75 -39.75 -55.90
CA THR A 51 -3.84 -38.63 -56.32
C THR A 51 -3.92 -37.23 -55.62
N ASN A 52 -2.83 -36.51 -55.28
CA ASN A 52 -1.40 -36.56 -55.66
C ASN A 52 -0.43 -36.17 -54.51
N GLU A 53 0.82 -36.62 -54.65
CA GLU A 53 2.04 -36.39 -53.84
C GLU A 53 2.66 -34.96 -53.96
N PRO A 54 3.86 -34.63 -53.38
CA PRO A 54 4.75 -35.35 -52.44
C PRO A 54 4.95 -34.52 -51.11
N ILE A 55 5.95 -34.64 -50.21
CA ILE A 55 7.27 -35.31 -50.11
C ILE A 55 7.41 -35.93 -48.69
N ASN A 56 8.16 -37.03 -48.57
CA ASN A 56 8.52 -37.73 -47.33
C ASN A 56 9.98 -37.44 -46.90
N ILE A 57 10.29 -37.44 -45.60
CA ILE A 57 11.64 -37.71 -45.08
C ILE A 57 11.54 -38.71 -43.93
N ASN A 58 12.07 -39.91 -44.15
CA ASN A 58 12.17 -40.98 -43.16
C ASN A 58 13.28 -40.70 -42.14
N ILE A 59 13.03 -40.97 -40.85
CA ILE A 59 14.06 -41.41 -39.91
C ILE A 59 13.51 -42.62 -39.12
N ALA A 60 14.29 -43.70 -39.15
CA ALA A 60 14.20 -45.02 -38.52
C ALA A 60 13.06 -45.32 -37.51
N LYS A 61 12.39 -46.45 -37.77
CA LYS A 61 11.90 -47.35 -36.71
C LYS A 61 13.08 -48.15 -36.17
N ASP A 62 13.21 -48.22 -34.85
CA ASP A 62 13.47 -49.46 -34.09
C ASP A 62 13.09 -49.20 -32.62
N ASP A 63 12.99 -50.26 -31.80
CA ASP A 63 12.51 -50.26 -30.41
C ASP A 63 11.05 -49.83 -30.16
N VAL A 64 10.11 -50.50 -30.82
CA VAL A 64 8.74 -50.67 -30.31
C VAL A 64 8.52 -52.12 -29.88
N ASN A 65 8.83 -52.43 -28.62
CA ASN A 65 8.23 -53.55 -27.89
C ASN A 65 8.45 -53.38 -26.37
N GLY A 66 7.44 -52.83 -25.67
CA GLY A 66 7.49 -52.79 -24.21
C GLY A 66 6.85 -51.60 -23.50
N PHE A 67 5.59 -51.26 -23.79
CA PHE A 67 4.75 -50.59 -22.79
C PHE A 67 3.29 -51.04 -22.88
N SER A 68 2.96 -52.02 -22.02
CA SER A 68 1.57 -52.34 -21.68
C SER A 68 0.94 -51.18 -20.90
N ALA A 69 -0.38 -51.01 -21.05
CA ALA A 69 -1.10 -49.86 -20.52
C ALA A 69 -1.08 -49.80 -18.97
N THR A 70 -0.08 -49.11 -18.42
CA THR A 70 -0.04 -48.70 -17.01
C THR A 70 -0.49 -47.25 -16.85
N ARG A 71 -1.22 -47.00 -15.76
CA ARG A 71 -2.01 -45.80 -15.51
C ARG A 71 -1.14 -44.60 -15.10
N ALA A 72 -0.34 -44.08 -16.03
CA ALA A 72 0.54 -42.94 -15.79
C ALA A 72 -0.24 -41.63 -15.63
N THR A 73 -0.14 -41.02 -14.45
CA THR A 73 -0.70 -39.70 -14.14
C THR A 73 -0.01 -38.61 -14.94
N VAL A 74 -0.74 -38.01 -15.90
CA VAL A 74 -0.29 -36.81 -16.62
C VAL A 74 -0.11 -35.65 -15.64
N GLY A 75 1.14 -35.20 -15.48
CA GLY A 75 1.46 -34.04 -14.65
C GLY A 75 0.78 -32.76 -15.17
N GLU A 76 0.21 -31.97 -14.27
CA GLU A 76 -0.68 -30.86 -14.61
C GLU A 76 0.01 -29.74 -15.41
N ALA A 77 -0.33 -29.64 -16.69
CA ALA A 77 0.05 -28.51 -17.53
C ALA A 77 -0.63 -27.22 -17.04
N SER A 78 0.16 -26.17 -16.80
CA SER A 78 -0.33 -24.88 -16.33
C SER A 78 -1.28 -24.23 -17.36
N THR A 79 -2.56 -24.11 -17.01
CA THR A 79 -3.60 -23.54 -17.89
C THR A 79 -3.57 -22.01 -17.93
N SER A 80 -2.81 -21.43 -18.86
CA SER A 80 -3.03 -20.05 -19.30
C SER A 80 -4.10 -20.02 -20.39
N CYS A 81 -5.30 -19.53 -20.07
CA CYS A 81 -6.43 -19.49 -21.00
C CYS A 81 -6.20 -18.51 -22.17
N CYS A 82 -6.34 -19.01 -23.40
CA CYS A 82 -6.45 -18.19 -24.61
C CYS A 82 -7.91 -17.78 -24.90
N ASN A 83 -8.07 -16.60 -25.50
CA ASN A 83 -9.36 -15.92 -25.67
C ASN A 83 -10.22 -16.52 -26.79
N SER A 84 -11.43 -16.97 -26.45
CA SER A 84 -12.67 -16.68 -27.20
C SER A 84 -13.89 -17.07 -26.35
N MET A 85 -15.06 -16.52 -26.65
CA MET A 85 -16.35 -17.05 -26.19
C MET A 85 -17.41 -16.94 -27.29
N SER A 86 -17.84 -18.09 -27.81
CA SER A 86 -19.27 -18.40 -27.93
C SER A 86 -19.46 -19.90 -27.71
N CYS A 87 -20.67 -20.30 -27.29
CA CYS A 87 -20.89 -21.46 -26.41
C CYS A 87 -21.40 -22.75 -27.10
N GLN A 88 -20.84 -23.90 -26.67
CA GLN A 88 -21.50 -25.23 -26.52
C GLN A 88 -21.84 -26.01 -27.82
N ARG A 89 -22.07 -27.35 -27.84
CA ARG A 89 -22.64 -28.26 -26.81
C ARG A 89 -22.12 -29.71 -26.86
N ARG A 90 -21.95 -30.31 -25.67
CA ARG A 90 -22.68 -31.56 -25.33
C ARG A 90 -23.49 -31.26 -24.08
N SER A 91 -24.82 -31.38 -24.15
CA SER A 91 -25.73 -31.08 -23.05
C SER A 91 -25.97 -32.32 -22.19
N GLY A 92 -25.58 -32.27 -20.92
CA GLY A 92 -25.92 -33.29 -19.94
C GLY A 92 -26.74 -32.69 -18.80
N ASN A 93 -27.86 -33.33 -18.45
CA ASN A 93 -28.61 -32.97 -17.25
C ASN A 93 -27.93 -33.57 -16.02
N ARG A 94 -27.51 -32.72 -15.07
CA ARG A 94 -27.25 -33.15 -13.69
C ARG A 94 -28.45 -32.75 -12.84
N GLY A 95 -29.38 -33.68 -12.68
CA GLY A 95 -30.70 -33.39 -12.10
C GLY A 95 -31.48 -32.43 -13.00
N ARG A 96 -32.07 -31.37 -12.42
CA ARG A 96 -32.87 -30.36 -13.14
C ARG A 96 -32.06 -29.25 -13.80
N HIS A 97 -30.73 -29.34 -13.83
CA HIS A 97 -29.86 -28.31 -14.38
C HIS A 97 -29.13 -28.80 -15.64
N LEU A 98 -29.30 -28.05 -16.72
CA LEU A 98 -28.56 -28.21 -17.97
C LEU A 98 -27.11 -27.79 -17.75
N VAL A 99 -26.17 -28.72 -17.85
CA VAL A 99 -24.74 -28.44 -17.66
C VAL A 99 -24.03 -28.38 -19.01
N HIS A 100 -23.06 -27.48 -19.10
CA HIS A 100 -22.40 -27.08 -20.33
C HIS A 100 -20.87 -27.18 -20.20
N CYS A 101 -20.23 -27.95 -21.07
CA CYS A 101 -18.79 -28.21 -21.04
C CYS A 101 -18.04 -27.54 -22.21
N ARG A 102 -16.79 -27.13 -21.99
CA ARG A 102 -15.87 -26.60 -23.02
C ARG A 102 -14.84 -27.67 -23.40
N LEU A 103 -15.01 -28.24 -24.60
CA LEU A 103 -14.18 -29.31 -25.15
C LEU A 103 -12.89 -28.75 -25.78
N ASP A 104 -13.01 -27.84 -26.73
CA ASP A 104 -11.90 -27.38 -27.57
C ASP A 104 -10.93 -26.42 -26.88
N ARG A 105 -9.64 -26.78 -26.87
CA ARG A 105 -8.55 -26.01 -26.21
C ARG A 105 -7.24 -26.11 -26.97
N THR A 106 -6.54 -25.00 -27.08
CA THR A 106 -5.10 -24.97 -27.40
C THR A 106 -4.29 -24.72 -26.14
N LEU A 107 -3.17 -25.42 -26.01
CA LEU A 107 -2.24 -25.32 -24.89
C LEU A 107 -0.84 -25.08 -25.44
N ALA A 108 -0.13 -24.09 -24.87
CA ALA A 108 1.23 -23.75 -25.26
C ALA A 108 2.11 -23.64 -24.01
N ASN A 109 3.31 -24.22 -24.06
CA ASN A 109 4.30 -24.11 -22.98
C ASN A 109 5.21 -22.89 -23.19
N SER A 110 6.10 -22.60 -22.23
CA SER A 110 7.00 -21.44 -22.33
C SER A 110 8.01 -21.54 -23.47
N SER A 111 8.41 -22.75 -23.86
CA SER A 111 9.32 -22.97 -25.01
C SER A 111 8.62 -22.61 -26.32
N TRP A 112 7.35 -23.00 -26.48
CA TRP A 112 6.53 -22.71 -27.65
C TRP A 112 6.42 -21.20 -27.91
N TYR A 113 6.26 -20.40 -26.86
CA TYR A 113 6.23 -18.93 -26.97
C TYR A 113 7.58 -18.29 -27.32
N ASP A 114 8.70 -18.93 -26.97
CA ASP A 114 10.04 -18.42 -27.33
C ASP A 114 10.37 -18.71 -28.82
N THR A 115 9.90 -19.84 -29.34
CA THR A 115 10.03 -20.26 -30.76
C THR A 115 9.03 -19.54 -31.68
N PHE A 116 7.75 -19.47 -31.29
CA PHE A 116 6.67 -18.86 -32.06
C PHE A 116 6.07 -17.64 -31.34
N PRO A 117 6.83 -16.54 -31.17
CA PRO A 117 6.38 -15.37 -30.44
C PRO A 117 5.17 -14.69 -31.07
N GLN A 118 4.93 -14.93 -32.37
CA GLN A 118 3.77 -14.42 -33.11
C GLN A 118 2.59 -15.42 -33.21
N SER A 119 2.63 -16.55 -32.49
CA SER A 119 1.54 -17.52 -32.50
C SER A 119 0.19 -16.92 -32.06
N ARG A 120 -0.87 -17.24 -32.80
CA ARG A 120 -2.26 -16.82 -32.55
C ARG A 120 -3.20 -18.00 -32.77
N CYS A 121 -4.33 -17.99 -32.07
CA CYS A 121 -5.35 -19.04 -32.13
C CYS A 121 -6.73 -18.40 -32.07
N HIS A 122 -7.62 -18.78 -32.97
CA HIS A 122 -9.05 -18.39 -32.95
C HIS A 122 -9.94 -19.57 -33.33
N TYR A 123 -11.22 -19.46 -33.00
CA TYR A 123 -12.23 -20.48 -33.30
C TYR A 123 -13.07 -20.03 -34.48
N LEU A 124 -13.22 -20.87 -35.49
CA LEU A 124 -14.05 -20.58 -36.66
C LEU A 124 -15.55 -20.72 -36.34
N ARG A 125 -16.40 -20.52 -37.34
CA ARG A 125 -17.86 -20.72 -37.23
C ARG A 125 -18.18 -22.21 -37.10
N PHE A 126 -19.42 -22.50 -36.67
CA PHE A 126 -19.92 -23.87 -36.63
C PHE A 126 -20.40 -24.28 -38.02
N GLU A 127 -19.82 -25.36 -38.55
CA GLU A 127 -20.23 -26.00 -39.79
C GLU A 127 -20.57 -27.47 -39.46
N GLY A 128 -21.79 -27.71 -38.96
CA GLY A 128 -22.34 -29.05 -38.70
C GLY A 128 -21.79 -29.85 -37.51
N SER A 129 -20.64 -29.49 -36.93
CA SER A 129 -20.02 -30.20 -35.80
C SER A 129 -20.39 -29.63 -34.41
N ASP A 130 -20.29 -30.45 -33.36
CA ASP A 130 -20.31 -30.00 -31.96
C ASP A 130 -18.96 -29.42 -31.48
N HIS A 131 -17.91 -29.61 -32.27
CA HIS A 131 -16.60 -28.97 -32.15
C HIS A 131 -16.53 -27.68 -32.97
N ARG A 132 -15.72 -26.70 -32.50
CA ARG A 132 -15.37 -25.51 -33.29
C ARG A 132 -13.98 -25.66 -33.86
N PRO A 133 -13.79 -25.60 -35.20
CA PRO A 133 -12.46 -25.67 -35.79
C PRO A 133 -11.53 -24.59 -35.22
N VAL A 134 -10.38 -25.01 -34.70
CA VAL A 134 -9.43 -24.13 -34.01
C VAL A 134 -8.29 -23.77 -34.96
N HIS A 135 -8.40 -22.62 -35.61
CA HIS A 135 -7.36 -22.13 -36.50
C HIS A 135 -6.22 -21.48 -35.70
N SER A 136 -5.06 -22.15 -35.71
CA SER A 136 -3.83 -21.68 -35.07
C SER A 136 -2.80 -21.27 -36.12
N THR A 137 -2.44 -19.99 -36.17
CA THR A 137 -1.36 -19.50 -37.04
C THR A 137 -0.06 -19.44 -36.24
N PHE A 138 1.01 -20.02 -36.77
CA PHE A 138 2.35 -19.97 -36.18
C PHE A 138 3.27 -19.10 -37.06
N SER A 139 4.01 -18.19 -36.43
CA SER A 139 5.04 -17.40 -37.10
C SER A 139 6.27 -17.31 -36.20
N SER A 140 7.41 -17.70 -36.77
CA SER A 140 8.75 -17.56 -36.22
C SER A 140 9.37 -16.19 -36.57
N ALA A 141 8.74 -15.41 -37.45
CA ALA A 141 9.29 -14.18 -38.00
C ALA A 141 9.43 -13.09 -36.92
N ARG A 142 10.67 -12.82 -36.53
CA ARG A 142 11.03 -11.67 -35.69
C ARG A 142 11.32 -10.45 -36.59
N ARG A 143 10.29 -9.68 -36.98
CA ARG A 143 10.48 -8.35 -37.59
C ARG A 143 11.45 -7.54 -36.71
N LYS A 144 12.55 -7.04 -37.29
CA LYS A 144 13.54 -6.17 -36.59
C LYS A 144 12.93 -4.78 -36.36
N MET A 145 12.03 -4.65 -35.38
CA MET A 145 11.43 -3.36 -35.03
C MET A 145 12.48 -2.42 -34.40
N GLY A 146 12.42 -1.13 -34.77
CA GLY A 146 13.25 -0.09 -34.16
C GLY A 146 12.93 0.07 -32.67
N LYS A 147 13.87 -0.31 -31.80
CA LYS A 147 13.66 -0.22 -30.34
C LYS A 147 13.58 1.23 -29.89
N ILE A 148 12.46 1.63 -29.29
CA ILE A 148 12.35 2.91 -28.58
C ILE A 148 13.43 3.00 -27.49
N PHE A 149 14.23 4.08 -27.53
CA PHE A 149 15.22 4.37 -26.51
C PHE A 149 14.56 4.53 -25.13
N ARG A 150 15.15 3.91 -24.11
CA ARG A 150 14.83 4.16 -22.71
C ARG A 150 16.13 4.16 -21.94
N PHE A 151 16.37 5.19 -21.13
CA PHE A 151 17.57 5.28 -20.30
C PHE A 151 17.69 4.06 -19.38
N ASP A 152 18.83 3.38 -19.44
CA ASP A 152 19.14 2.22 -18.61
C ASP A 152 19.66 2.69 -17.25
N ARG A 153 19.04 2.22 -16.16
CA ARG A 153 19.35 2.70 -14.82
C ARG A 153 20.74 2.30 -14.34
N ARG A 154 21.35 1.28 -14.94
CA ARG A 154 22.74 0.88 -14.62
C ARG A 154 23.74 1.99 -14.94
N LEU A 155 23.45 2.79 -15.97
CA LEU A 155 24.30 3.90 -16.41
C LEU A 155 24.28 5.10 -15.46
N LYS A 156 23.40 5.10 -14.45
CA LYS A 156 23.30 6.17 -13.46
C LYS A 156 24.53 6.27 -12.56
N ASP A 157 25.09 5.12 -12.20
CA ASP A 157 26.19 5.01 -11.24
C ASP A 157 27.55 4.77 -11.94
N VAL A 158 27.60 4.92 -13.29
CA VAL A 158 28.84 4.82 -14.11
C VAL A 158 29.41 6.22 -14.35
N GLU A 159 30.56 6.50 -13.74
CA GLU A 159 31.19 7.81 -13.76
C GLU A 159 31.61 8.28 -15.16
N GLU A 160 32.03 7.36 -16.05
CA GLU A 160 32.31 7.68 -17.46
C GLU A 160 31.08 8.22 -18.18
N VAL A 161 29.90 7.63 -17.95
CA VAL A 161 28.65 8.09 -18.56
C VAL A 161 28.23 9.43 -17.95
N ARG A 162 28.49 9.66 -16.66
CA ARG A 162 28.27 10.98 -16.02
C ARG A 162 29.12 12.05 -16.69
N LYS A 163 30.42 11.79 -16.91
CA LYS A 163 31.34 12.69 -17.63
C LYS A 163 30.94 12.90 -19.09
N LEU A 164 30.48 11.85 -19.78
CA LEU A 164 29.97 11.93 -21.16
C LEU A 164 28.71 12.80 -21.25
N ILE A 165 27.80 12.69 -20.28
CA ILE A 165 26.62 13.56 -20.19
C ILE A 165 27.06 15.00 -19.94
N GLU A 166 27.99 15.22 -19.01
CA GLU A 166 28.51 16.54 -18.64
C GLU A 166 29.19 17.26 -19.81
N SER A 167 30.10 16.59 -20.54
CA SER A 167 30.72 17.16 -21.73
C SER A 167 29.71 17.42 -22.85
N THR A 168 28.84 16.46 -23.16
CA THR A 168 27.83 16.60 -24.23
C THR A 168 26.78 17.68 -23.93
N TRP A 169 26.42 17.87 -22.66
CA TRP A 169 25.44 18.87 -22.23
C TRP A 169 26.00 20.30 -22.28
N ASN A 170 27.28 20.44 -21.92
CA ASN A 170 27.96 21.74 -21.87
C ASN A 170 28.53 22.16 -23.23
N ALA A 171 28.71 21.25 -24.19
CA ALA A 171 29.18 21.53 -25.55
C ALA A 171 28.22 22.38 -26.41
N SER A 172 26.98 22.61 -25.97
CA SER A 172 26.01 23.43 -26.71
C SER A 172 25.15 24.29 -25.77
N PRO A 173 25.76 25.31 -25.13
CA PRO A 173 25.12 26.09 -24.06
C PRO A 173 23.99 27.01 -24.53
N GLN A 174 23.86 27.26 -25.84
CA GLN A 174 22.75 28.01 -26.43
C GLN A 174 21.60 27.12 -26.96
N CYS A 175 21.76 25.80 -26.96
CA CYS A 175 20.68 24.90 -27.37
C CYS A 175 19.67 24.69 -26.25
N SER A 176 18.41 24.44 -26.62
CA SER A 176 17.35 24.08 -25.66
C SER A 176 17.61 22.73 -24.97
N VAL A 177 17.04 22.54 -23.78
CA VAL A 177 17.03 21.30 -23.00
C VAL A 177 16.59 20.11 -23.87
N ALA A 178 15.58 20.29 -24.73
CA ALA A 178 15.12 19.26 -25.65
C ALA A 178 16.21 18.83 -26.65
N GLN A 179 16.95 19.79 -27.24
CA GLN A 179 18.06 19.52 -28.16
C GLN A 179 19.25 18.85 -27.43
N ARG A 180 19.61 19.33 -26.23
CA ARG A 180 20.68 18.72 -25.41
C ARG A 180 20.34 17.29 -24.99
N LEU A 181 19.09 17.02 -24.62
CA LEU A 181 18.62 15.65 -24.35
C LEU A 181 18.74 14.73 -25.58
N VAL A 182 18.48 15.24 -26.78
CA VAL A 182 18.69 14.49 -28.04
C VAL A 182 20.18 14.23 -28.28
N ALA A 183 21.06 15.20 -28.05
CA ALA A 183 22.51 15.03 -28.15
C ALA A 183 23.02 13.98 -27.14
N CYS A 184 22.68 14.11 -25.86
CA CYS A 184 23.01 13.13 -24.82
C CYS A 184 22.47 11.73 -25.16
N ARG A 185 21.25 11.63 -25.70
CA ARG A 185 20.70 10.34 -26.16
C ARG A 185 21.53 9.71 -27.29
N ARG A 186 22.02 10.51 -28.25
CA ARG A 186 22.91 10.01 -29.32
C ARG A 186 24.22 9.51 -28.73
N ALA A 187 24.88 10.31 -27.89
CA ALA A 187 26.13 9.97 -27.21
C ALA A 187 25.99 8.68 -26.36
N ILE A 188 24.95 8.58 -25.52
CA ILE A 188 24.69 7.38 -24.70
C ILE A 188 24.41 6.15 -25.56
N VAL A 189 23.69 6.29 -26.68
CA VAL A 189 23.41 5.16 -27.60
C VAL A 189 24.67 4.70 -28.32
N GLN A 190 25.56 5.63 -28.69
CA GLN A 190 26.86 5.31 -29.31
C GLN A 190 27.77 4.61 -28.31
N TRP A 191 28.02 5.21 -27.15
CA TRP A 191 28.82 4.62 -26.07
C TRP A 191 28.29 3.23 -25.67
N SER A 192 26.97 3.06 -25.58
CA SER A 192 26.30 1.77 -25.29
C SER A 192 26.33 0.77 -26.45
N ARG A 193 26.80 1.12 -27.65
CA ARG A 193 27.09 0.15 -28.72
C ARG A 193 28.55 -0.31 -28.65
N GLU A 194 29.44 0.61 -28.32
CA GLU A 194 30.89 0.37 -28.23
C GLU A 194 31.26 -0.44 -26.97
N HIS A 195 30.63 -0.16 -25.82
CA HIS A 195 31.03 -0.73 -24.51
C HIS A 195 30.15 -1.88 -24.01
N TYR A 196 29.02 -2.17 -24.65
CA TYR A 196 28.02 -3.09 -24.09
C TYR A 196 28.22 -4.56 -24.51
N SER A 197 28.99 -5.30 -23.70
CA SER A 197 28.96 -6.76 -23.72
C SER A 197 27.59 -7.28 -23.25
N ASN A 198 27.18 -8.46 -23.75
CA ASN A 198 25.98 -9.13 -23.23
C ASN A 198 26.25 -9.54 -21.77
N SER A 199 25.58 -8.92 -20.80
CA SER A 199 25.83 -9.14 -19.37
C SER A 199 25.80 -10.62 -18.95
N ARG A 200 25.04 -11.46 -19.65
CA ARG A 200 25.06 -12.92 -19.45
C ARG A 200 26.38 -13.57 -19.87
N LYS A 201 26.94 -13.18 -21.03
CA LYS A 201 28.29 -13.63 -21.46
C LYS A 201 29.33 -13.23 -20.43
N THR A 202 29.33 -11.98 -19.97
CA THR A 202 30.29 -11.51 -18.95
C THR A 202 30.13 -12.22 -17.60
N ILE A 203 28.92 -12.59 -17.19
CA ILE A 203 28.70 -13.45 -16.01
C ILE A 203 29.28 -14.85 -16.22
N ASP A 204 29.06 -15.45 -17.40
CA ASP A 204 29.54 -16.80 -17.70
C ASP A 204 31.08 -16.83 -17.92
N GLU A 205 31.66 -15.78 -18.51
CA GLU A 205 33.12 -15.54 -18.60
C GLU A 205 33.77 -15.36 -17.22
N LEU A 206 33.16 -14.56 -16.33
CA LEU A 206 33.66 -14.37 -14.96
C LEU A 206 33.52 -15.63 -14.10
N ARG A 207 32.51 -16.47 -14.35
CA ARG A 207 32.41 -17.82 -13.76
C ARG A 207 33.56 -18.71 -14.21
N HIS A 208 33.78 -18.85 -15.53
CA HIS A 208 34.89 -19.65 -16.04
C HIS A 208 36.26 -19.16 -15.53
N LYS A 209 36.46 -17.84 -15.40
CA LYS A 209 37.67 -17.29 -14.77
C LYS A 209 37.79 -17.61 -13.28
N LEU A 210 36.67 -17.63 -12.54
CA LEU A 210 36.65 -18.00 -11.12
C LEU A 210 36.92 -19.50 -10.95
N ASP A 211 36.28 -20.36 -11.75
CA ASP A 211 36.46 -21.81 -11.73
C ASP A 211 37.91 -22.19 -12.09
N ALA A 212 38.51 -21.53 -13.08
CA ALA A 212 39.94 -21.70 -13.43
C ALA A 212 40.88 -21.21 -12.30
N ALA A 213 40.65 -20.01 -11.76
CA ALA A 213 41.46 -19.48 -10.65
C ALA A 213 41.36 -20.34 -9.37
N MET A 214 40.23 -21.02 -9.14
CA MET A 214 40.06 -21.98 -8.05
C MET A 214 40.71 -23.35 -8.33
N ALA A 215 41.01 -23.68 -9.60
CA ALA A 215 41.73 -24.89 -9.97
C ALA A 215 43.26 -24.71 -9.92
N ASP A 216 43.78 -23.60 -10.43
CA ASP A 216 45.22 -23.34 -10.64
C ASP A 216 45.97 -22.79 -9.40
N GLN A 217 45.44 -22.95 -8.18
CA GLN A 217 46.02 -22.40 -6.94
C GLN A 217 46.37 -20.89 -7.00
N ALA A 218 45.53 -20.09 -7.67
CA ALA A 218 45.75 -18.65 -7.76
C ALA A 218 45.74 -17.96 -6.38
N THR A 219 46.53 -16.89 -6.24
CA THR A 219 46.60 -16.05 -5.03
C THR A 219 45.22 -15.55 -4.58
N GLU A 220 44.95 -15.53 -3.27
CA GLU A 220 43.63 -15.17 -2.70
C GLU A 220 43.10 -13.82 -3.21
N ASP A 221 43.98 -12.83 -3.45
CA ASP A 221 43.62 -11.51 -3.98
C ASP A 221 43.01 -11.57 -5.39
N ALA A 222 43.53 -12.44 -6.27
CA ALA A 222 42.98 -12.61 -7.62
C ALA A 222 41.57 -13.20 -7.57
N ILE A 223 41.36 -14.19 -6.70
CA ILE A 223 40.04 -14.81 -6.45
C ILE A 223 39.08 -13.77 -5.86
N ALA A 224 39.53 -12.93 -4.93
CA ALA A 224 38.73 -11.86 -4.34
C ALA A 224 38.30 -10.81 -5.38
N ILE A 225 39.20 -10.39 -6.28
CA ILE A 225 38.92 -9.44 -7.36
C ILE A 225 37.90 -10.02 -8.35
N ILE A 226 38.08 -11.26 -8.80
CA ILE A 226 37.13 -11.93 -9.72
C ILE A 226 35.76 -12.11 -9.05
N THR A 227 35.73 -12.51 -7.78
CA THR A 227 34.49 -12.66 -7.00
C THR A 227 33.75 -11.34 -6.83
N LYS A 228 34.47 -10.24 -6.59
CA LYS A 228 33.90 -8.88 -6.52
C LYS A 228 33.29 -8.46 -7.85
N ALA A 229 34.01 -8.63 -8.97
CA ALA A 229 33.51 -8.31 -10.30
C ALA A 229 32.26 -9.12 -10.67
N LEU A 230 32.24 -10.42 -10.32
CA LEU A 230 31.09 -11.30 -10.53
C LEU A 230 29.87 -10.86 -9.68
N LEU A 231 30.08 -10.44 -8.43
CA LEU A 231 29.05 -9.86 -7.56
C LEU A 231 28.46 -8.57 -8.15
N GLU A 232 29.29 -7.69 -8.70
CA GLU A 232 28.87 -6.45 -9.34
C GLU A 232 28.07 -6.72 -10.63
N ALA A 233 28.51 -7.68 -11.46
CA ALA A 233 27.78 -8.13 -12.64
C ALA A 233 26.38 -8.68 -12.30
N TYR A 234 26.25 -9.49 -11.22
CA TYR A 234 24.95 -9.96 -10.75
C TYR A 234 24.03 -8.84 -10.27
N LYS A 235 24.55 -7.86 -9.52
CA LYS A 235 23.77 -6.70 -9.06
C LYS A 235 23.25 -5.88 -10.24
N ALA A 236 24.08 -5.67 -11.26
CA ALA A 236 23.69 -4.99 -12.48
C ALA A 236 22.56 -5.73 -13.23
N GLU A 237 22.68 -7.06 -13.39
CA GLU A 237 21.63 -7.84 -14.07
C GLU A 237 20.31 -7.89 -13.27
N GLU A 238 20.38 -7.97 -11.93
CA GLU A 238 19.20 -7.89 -11.06
C GLU A 238 18.48 -6.55 -11.23
N ALA A 239 19.22 -5.43 -11.23
CA ALA A 239 18.65 -4.09 -11.43
C ALA A 239 17.90 -3.97 -12.77
N PHE A 240 18.46 -4.55 -13.85
CA PHE A 240 17.83 -4.60 -15.17
C PHE A 240 16.51 -5.38 -15.17
N TRP A 241 16.48 -6.60 -14.59
CA TRP A 241 15.25 -7.41 -14.54
C TRP A 241 14.20 -6.85 -13.56
N LYS A 242 14.64 -6.18 -12.49
CA LYS A 242 13.78 -5.41 -11.57
C LYS A 242 13.09 -4.25 -12.28
N GLN A 243 13.80 -3.48 -13.10
CA GLN A 243 13.23 -2.42 -13.94
C GLN A 243 12.19 -2.96 -14.92
N ARG A 244 12.44 -4.13 -15.56
CA ARG A 244 11.51 -4.73 -16.54
C ARG A 244 10.26 -5.36 -15.91
N SER A 245 10.40 -6.08 -14.81
CA SER A 245 9.29 -6.71 -14.09
C SER A 245 8.35 -5.68 -13.44
N ARG A 246 8.92 -4.55 -12.97
CA ARG A 246 8.27 -3.47 -12.20
C ARG A 246 7.67 -3.94 -10.87
N LEU A 247 8.30 -4.92 -10.21
CA LEU A 247 7.93 -5.35 -8.86
C LEU A 247 8.71 -4.52 -7.82
N LEU A 248 8.02 -3.62 -7.12
CA LEU A 248 8.61 -2.71 -6.13
C LEU A 248 8.68 -3.27 -4.70
N TRP A 249 7.94 -4.35 -4.40
CA TRP A 249 7.75 -4.88 -3.04
C TRP A 249 8.74 -5.99 -2.63
N LEU A 250 9.63 -6.42 -3.54
CA LEU A 250 10.76 -7.29 -3.20
C LEU A 250 11.93 -6.42 -2.72
N THR A 251 11.95 -6.17 -1.41
CA THR A 251 13.02 -5.42 -0.73
C THR A 251 14.16 -6.30 -0.23
N LEU A 252 14.03 -7.63 -0.30
CA LEU A 252 14.95 -8.58 0.34
C LEU A 252 15.38 -9.72 -0.62
N GLY A 253 16.65 -9.69 -1.02
CA GLY A 253 17.56 -10.84 -1.07
C GLY A 253 17.38 -11.96 -2.09
N ASP A 254 16.24 -12.13 -2.74
CA ASP A 254 16.10 -13.12 -3.82
C ASP A 254 16.73 -12.56 -5.12
N LYS A 255 17.94 -13.04 -5.46
CA LYS A 255 18.76 -12.70 -6.65
C LYS A 255 17.97 -12.85 -7.98
N ASN A 256 18.62 -12.53 -9.12
CA ASN A 256 18.09 -12.78 -10.47
C ASN A 256 17.58 -14.22 -10.65
N THR A 257 16.28 -14.42 -10.43
CA THR A 257 15.61 -15.72 -10.41
C THR A 257 14.67 -15.85 -11.61
N GLY A 258 14.42 -17.08 -12.05
CA GLY A 258 13.43 -17.37 -13.11
C GLY A 258 12.04 -16.78 -12.85
N PHE A 259 11.72 -16.44 -11.59
CA PHE A 259 10.54 -15.66 -11.21
C PHE A 259 10.44 -14.30 -11.92
N PHE A 260 11.49 -13.46 -11.90
CA PHE A 260 11.46 -12.14 -12.54
C PHE A 260 11.33 -12.23 -14.06
N HIS A 261 11.97 -13.25 -14.66
CA HIS A 261 11.85 -13.58 -16.09
C HIS A 261 10.43 -14.00 -16.43
N ALA A 262 9.86 -14.96 -15.71
CA ALA A 262 8.49 -15.45 -15.93
C ALA A 262 7.41 -14.39 -15.70
N VAL A 263 7.58 -13.50 -14.71
CA VAL A 263 6.70 -12.34 -14.49
C VAL A 263 6.79 -11.35 -15.66
N SER A 264 8.01 -11.08 -16.14
CA SER A 264 8.22 -10.16 -17.28
C SER A 264 7.64 -10.72 -18.58
N LYS A 265 7.92 -11.99 -18.90
CA LYS A 265 7.36 -12.69 -20.08
C LYS A 265 5.82 -12.73 -20.03
N GLY A 266 5.23 -13.18 -18.91
CA GLY A 266 3.77 -13.24 -18.76
C GLY A 266 3.08 -11.88 -18.83
N ARG A 267 3.75 -10.82 -18.36
CA ARG A 267 3.26 -9.44 -18.53
C ARG A 267 3.34 -8.98 -19.99
N GLN A 268 4.41 -9.33 -20.71
CA GLN A 268 4.56 -8.99 -22.12
C GLN A 268 3.49 -9.66 -22.98
N ALA A 269 3.24 -10.97 -22.77
CA ALA A 269 2.21 -11.73 -23.47
C ALA A 269 0.80 -11.10 -23.32
N ARG A 270 0.37 -10.82 -22.08
CA ARG A 270 -0.95 -10.20 -21.80
C ARG A 270 -1.08 -8.76 -22.32
N ASN A 271 0.03 -8.03 -22.46
CA ASN A 271 0.04 -6.62 -22.86
C ASN A 271 0.26 -6.43 -24.37
N ARG A 272 0.40 -7.51 -25.15
CA ARG A 272 0.60 -7.46 -26.60
C ARG A 272 -0.74 -7.34 -27.30
N LEU A 273 -0.83 -6.44 -28.28
CA LEU A 273 -2.00 -6.31 -29.15
C LEU A 273 -1.82 -7.27 -30.32
N THR A 274 -2.62 -8.34 -30.36
CA THR A 274 -2.56 -9.39 -31.42
C THR A 274 -3.77 -9.39 -32.35
N MET A 275 -4.90 -8.85 -31.90
CA MET A 275 -6.13 -8.68 -32.68
C MET A 275 -6.98 -7.59 -32.00
N MET A 276 -7.74 -6.85 -32.80
CA MET A 276 -8.69 -5.83 -32.35
C MET A 276 -9.93 -5.86 -33.25
N GLU A 277 -11.12 -5.75 -32.69
CA GLU A 277 -12.36 -5.62 -33.48
C GLU A 277 -12.54 -4.16 -33.93
N SER A 278 -12.87 -3.97 -35.21
CA SER A 278 -13.33 -2.70 -35.76
C SER A 278 -14.72 -2.31 -35.21
N VAL A 279 -15.17 -1.09 -35.47
CA VAL A 279 -16.57 -0.69 -35.21
C VAL A 279 -17.60 -1.51 -36.00
N THR A 280 -17.26 -2.04 -37.19
CA THR A 280 -18.12 -2.98 -37.96
C THR A 280 -18.13 -4.40 -37.37
N GLY A 281 -17.29 -4.70 -36.38
CA GLY A 281 -17.17 -6.02 -35.75
C GLY A 281 -16.21 -6.97 -36.47
N GLU A 282 -15.41 -6.46 -37.40
CA GLU A 282 -14.44 -7.24 -38.17
C GLU A 282 -13.09 -7.32 -37.42
N PRO A 283 -12.43 -8.49 -37.38
CA PRO A 283 -11.18 -8.65 -36.65
C PRO A 283 -9.97 -8.14 -37.45
N LEU A 284 -9.38 -7.05 -36.98
CA LEU A 284 -8.13 -6.48 -37.47
C LEU A 284 -6.92 -7.18 -36.84
N TYR A 285 -5.97 -7.62 -37.67
CA TYR A 285 -4.79 -8.38 -37.23
C TYR A 285 -3.45 -7.67 -37.46
N GLU A 286 -3.40 -6.71 -38.39
CA GLU A 286 -2.18 -6.04 -38.81
C GLU A 286 -1.92 -4.79 -37.97
N GLU A 287 -0.68 -4.54 -37.59
CA GLU A 287 -0.34 -3.45 -36.65
C GLU A 287 -0.66 -2.07 -37.22
N GLU A 288 -0.63 -1.91 -38.55
CA GLU A 288 -0.98 -0.68 -39.28
C GLU A 288 -2.49 -0.43 -39.24
N HIS A 289 -3.32 -1.43 -39.57
CA HIS A 289 -4.77 -1.37 -39.44
C HIS A 289 -5.23 -1.17 -37.99
N ILE A 290 -4.59 -1.84 -37.02
CA ILE A 290 -4.84 -1.64 -35.59
C ILE A 290 -4.47 -0.20 -35.17
N ALA A 291 -3.35 0.35 -35.65
CA ALA A 291 -2.97 1.73 -35.35
C ALA A 291 -3.93 2.76 -35.97
N ALA A 292 -4.41 2.52 -37.20
CA ALA A 292 -5.39 3.36 -37.87
C ALA A 292 -6.74 3.38 -37.13
N GLU A 293 -7.26 2.22 -36.72
CA GLU A 293 -8.52 2.12 -35.95
C GLU A 293 -8.40 2.76 -34.56
N ILE A 294 -7.25 2.61 -33.89
CA ILE A 294 -6.96 3.33 -32.64
C ILE A 294 -6.95 4.84 -32.87
N ALA A 295 -6.26 5.32 -33.92
CA ALA A 295 -6.18 6.74 -34.24
C ALA A 295 -7.58 7.32 -34.54
N ARG A 296 -8.37 6.68 -35.42
CA ARG A 296 -9.75 7.07 -35.74
C ARG A 296 -10.62 7.17 -34.49
N TYR A 297 -10.62 6.14 -33.65
CA TYR A 297 -11.38 6.10 -32.39
C TYR A 297 -11.02 7.24 -31.43
N PHE A 298 -9.74 7.59 -31.32
CA PHE A 298 -9.31 8.69 -30.44
C PHE A 298 -9.53 10.07 -31.08
N THR A 299 -9.42 10.23 -32.40
CA THR A 299 -9.83 11.45 -33.10
C THR A 299 -11.31 11.72 -32.82
N GLU A 300 -12.21 10.77 -33.07
CA GLU A 300 -13.66 10.91 -32.83
C GLU A 300 -14.00 11.27 -31.37
N ILE A 301 -13.25 10.73 -30.40
CA ILE A 301 -13.45 11.07 -28.98
C ILE A 301 -12.91 12.46 -28.64
N PHE A 302 -11.77 12.86 -29.21
CA PHE A 302 -11.12 14.13 -28.90
C PHE A 302 -11.56 15.32 -29.76
N THR A 303 -12.35 15.13 -30.82
CA THR A 303 -13.06 16.22 -31.51
C THR A 303 -14.07 16.88 -30.55
N THR A 304 -14.12 18.21 -30.51
CA THR A 304 -15.10 18.93 -29.68
C THR A 304 -16.53 18.74 -30.20
N CYS A 305 -17.52 18.84 -29.32
CA CYS A 305 -18.93 18.94 -29.72
C CYS A 305 -19.49 20.38 -29.65
N GLY A 306 -18.68 21.35 -29.23
CA GLY A 306 -19.11 22.72 -28.91
C GLY A 306 -19.86 22.80 -27.58
N SER A 307 -19.51 23.76 -26.72
CA SER A 307 -20.10 23.87 -25.37
C SER A 307 -20.59 25.29 -25.05
N ASN A 308 -21.92 25.48 -25.03
CA ASN A 308 -22.54 26.63 -24.36
C ASN A 308 -22.81 26.24 -22.90
N GLY A 309 -21.78 26.39 -22.06
CA GLY A 309 -21.81 25.98 -20.64
C GLY A 309 -22.05 27.11 -19.63
N GLU A 310 -22.03 28.37 -20.07
CA GLU A 310 -21.96 29.56 -19.20
C GLU A 310 -23.09 29.62 -18.17
N ASP A 311 -24.36 29.61 -18.58
CA ASP A 311 -25.53 29.58 -17.68
C ASP A 311 -25.48 28.45 -16.64
N THR A 312 -24.91 27.30 -17.02
CA THR A 312 -24.84 26.11 -16.18
C THR A 312 -23.73 26.24 -15.13
N VAL A 313 -22.58 26.81 -15.52
CA VAL A 313 -21.47 27.12 -14.60
C VAL A 313 -21.85 28.27 -13.66
N GLU A 314 -22.49 29.31 -14.19
CA GLU A 314 -22.96 30.48 -13.44
C GLU A 314 -23.93 30.10 -12.32
N ARG A 315 -24.96 29.29 -12.64
CA ARG A 315 -25.94 28.82 -11.66
C ARG A 315 -25.34 27.86 -10.61
N ALA A 316 -24.27 27.15 -10.94
CA ALA A 316 -23.69 26.12 -10.09
C ALA A 316 -22.60 26.62 -9.13
N LEU A 317 -21.77 27.58 -9.59
CA LEU A 317 -20.55 27.98 -8.92
C LEU A 317 -20.58 29.44 -8.45
N SER A 318 -19.98 29.64 -7.28
CA SER A 318 -19.69 30.94 -6.68
C SER A 318 -18.18 31.16 -6.65
N ARG A 319 -17.74 32.42 -6.63
CA ARG A 319 -16.32 32.74 -6.44
C ARG A 319 -15.84 32.17 -5.09
N ARG A 320 -14.69 31.50 -5.10
CA ARG A 320 -14.05 30.91 -3.90
C ARG A 320 -12.59 31.30 -3.73
N ILE A 321 -11.92 31.77 -4.79
CA ILE A 321 -10.53 32.20 -4.74
C ILE A 321 -10.44 33.71 -4.47
N SER A 322 -9.69 34.06 -3.43
CA SER A 322 -9.41 35.45 -3.02
C SER A 322 -8.25 36.05 -3.83
N SER A 323 -7.97 37.36 -3.66
CA SER A 323 -6.89 38.02 -4.42
C SER A 323 -5.51 37.57 -3.95
N GLU A 324 -5.39 37.22 -2.68
CA GLU A 324 -4.16 36.86 -1.97
C GLU A 324 -3.72 35.46 -2.41
N VAL A 325 -4.65 34.50 -2.42
CA VAL A 325 -4.42 33.15 -2.95
C VAL A 325 -4.01 33.20 -4.43
N ASN A 326 -4.61 34.09 -5.24
CA ASN A 326 -4.19 34.25 -6.64
C ASN A 326 -2.74 34.74 -6.76
N LYS A 327 -2.30 35.72 -5.95
CA LYS A 327 -0.90 36.20 -5.95
C LYS A 327 0.10 35.07 -5.62
N GLU A 328 -0.21 34.22 -4.65
CA GLU A 328 0.61 33.04 -4.34
C GLU A 328 0.64 32.04 -5.51
N LEU A 329 -0.52 31.75 -6.10
CA LEU A 329 -0.65 30.81 -7.22
C LEU A 329 0.12 31.27 -8.47
N THR A 330 0.13 32.58 -8.77
CA THR A 330 0.77 33.18 -9.97
C THR A 330 2.22 33.63 -9.77
N THR A 331 2.83 33.43 -8.60
CA THR A 331 4.24 33.77 -8.37
C THR A 331 5.19 32.92 -9.23
N ILE A 332 6.22 33.50 -9.87
CA ILE A 332 7.19 32.72 -10.69
C ILE A 332 7.95 31.72 -9.79
N PRO A 333 8.03 30.41 -10.13
CA PRO A 333 8.64 29.42 -9.25
C PRO A 333 10.14 29.60 -9.05
N SER A 334 10.60 29.35 -7.83
CA SER A 334 12.02 29.37 -7.48
C SER A 334 12.75 28.11 -7.96
N ALA A 335 14.08 28.19 -8.06
CA ALA A 335 14.92 27.01 -8.34
C ALA A 335 14.72 25.87 -7.31
N THR A 336 14.46 26.22 -6.05
CA THR A 336 14.19 25.26 -4.96
C THR A 336 12.82 24.59 -5.13
N GLU A 337 11.79 25.33 -5.53
CA GLU A 337 10.46 24.77 -5.84
C GLU A 337 10.53 23.80 -7.03
N ILE A 338 11.22 24.18 -8.11
CA ILE A 338 11.42 23.34 -9.30
C ILE A 338 12.16 22.06 -8.94
N ARG A 339 13.23 22.14 -8.14
CA ARG A 339 13.96 20.98 -7.60
C ARG A 339 13.03 20.09 -6.77
N LYS A 340 12.27 20.67 -5.84
CA LYS A 340 11.31 19.96 -4.98
C LYS A 340 10.24 19.23 -5.81
N ALA A 341 9.75 19.84 -6.89
CA ALA A 341 8.80 19.22 -7.82
C ALA A 341 9.42 18.02 -8.56
N LEU A 342 10.64 18.13 -9.09
CA LEU A 342 11.34 17.02 -9.73
C LEU A 342 11.61 15.85 -8.77
N PHE A 343 12.10 16.13 -7.55
CA PHE A 343 12.42 15.09 -6.58
C PHE A 343 11.16 14.44 -5.97
N ALA A 344 9.99 15.10 -6.04
CA ALA A 344 8.70 14.49 -5.74
C ALA A 344 8.20 13.50 -6.83
N ILE A 345 8.83 13.46 -8.02
CA ILE A 345 8.53 12.46 -9.06
C ILE A 345 9.30 11.18 -8.76
N HIS A 346 8.60 10.07 -8.59
CA HIS A 346 9.24 8.79 -8.27
C HIS A 346 10.20 8.33 -9.40
N PRO A 347 11.49 8.03 -9.12
CA PRO A 347 12.52 7.79 -10.14
C PRO A 347 12.17 6.66 -11.10
N ASP A 348 11.56 5.58 -10.59
CA ASP A 348 11.29 4.38 -11.39
C ASP A 348 10.10 4.45 -12.36
N LYS A 349 9.44 5.60 -12.54
CA LYS A 349 8.29 5.74 -13.45
C LYS A 349 8.73 5.66 -14.92
N SER A 350 7.79 5.31 -15.80
CA SER A 350 8.05 5.23 -17.25
C SER A 350 8.41 6.62 -17.82
N PRO A 351 9.39 6.70 -18.74
CA PRO A 351 9.73 7.93 -19.48
C PRO A 351 8.62 8.31 -20.48
N GLY A 352 8.74 9.49 -21.08
CA GLY A 352 7.94 9.92 -22.23
C GLY A 352 8.59 9.53 -23.56
N PRO A 353 8.21 10.19 -24.68
CA PRO A 353 8.86 10.05 -25.99
C PRO A 353 10.38 10.29 -25.99
N ASP A 354 10.86 11.15 -25.08
CA ASP A 354 12.29 11.42 -24.88
C ASP A 354 13.12 10.15 -24.56
N GLY A 355 12.53 9.21 -23.82
CA GLY A 355 13.15 8.01 -23.29
C GLY A 355 13.85 8.21 -21.94
N PHE A 356 13.87 9.43 -21.39
CA PHE A 356 14.54 9.74 -20.12
C PHE A 356 13.56 9.64 -18.94
N SER A 357 14.00 8.99 -17.86
CA SER A 357 13.18 8.83 -16.64
C SER A 357 13.64 9.79 -15.54
N ALA A 358 12.81 10.04 -14.52
CA ALA A 358 13.15 10.97 -13.45
C ALA A 358 14.47 10.61 -12.72
N SER A 359 14.87 9.34 -12.73
CA SER A 359 16.19 8.90 -12.21
C SER A 359 17.40 9.54 -12.93
N PHE A 360 17.30 9.85 -14.23
CA PHE A 360 18.35 10.54 -14.99
C PHE A 360 18.53 11.99 -14.51
N PHE A 361 17.41 12.72 -14.42
CA PHE A 361 17.40 14.12 -13.99
C PHE A 361 17.79 14.29 -12.52
N GLN A 362 17.38 13.37 -11.64
CA GLN A 362 17.74 13.39 -10.22
C GLN A 362 19.22 13.05 -9.98
N ALA A 363 19.83 12.20 -10.82
CA ALA A 363 21.24 11.84 -10.71
C ALA A 363 22.18 12.94 -11.25
N ASN A 364 21.83 13.54 -12.39
CA ASN A 364 22.66 14.53 -13.08
C ASN A 364 22.23 15.97 -12.77
N TRP A 365 21.50 16.21 -11.68
CA TRP A 365 20.86 17.50 -11.37
C TRP A 365 21.86 18.66 -11.32
N ASN A 366 23.09 18.44 -10.88
CA ASN A 366 24.12 19.50 -10.83
C ASN A 366 24.48 20.01 -12.24
N THR A 367 24.43 19.15 -13.26
CA THR A 367 24.72 19.48 -14.66
C THR A 367 23.47 19.97 -15.41
N VAL A 368 22.36 19.22 -15.31
CA VAL A 368 21.16 19.51 -16.11
C VAL A 368 20.20 20.51 -15.45
N GLY A 369 20.31 20.69 -14.13
CA GLY A 369 19.40 21.48 -13.30
C GLY A 369 19.29 22.95 -13.69
N PRO A 370 20.40 23.70 -13.89
CA PRO A 370 20.34 25.12 -14.23
C PRO A 370 19.50 25.40 -15.48
N ALA A 371 19.82 24.75 -16.60
CA ALA A 371 19.08 24.91 -17.86
C ALA A 371 17.59 24.50 -17.75
N ILE A 372 17.26 23.50 -16.91
CA ILE A 372 15.86 23.12 -16.64
C ILE A 372 15.16 24.19 -15.80
N VAL A 373 15.83 24.80 -14.82
CA VAL A 373 15.27 25.90 -14.03
C VAL A 373 14.96 27.09 -14.93
N ASP A 374 15.87 27.46 -15.82
CA ASP A 374 15.72 28.63 -16.68
C ASP A 374 14.56 28.45 -17.68
N GLU A 375 14.49 27.31 -18.40
CA GLU A 375 13.37 27.06 -19.33
C GLU A 375 12.03 26.87 -18.61
N VAL A 376 12.01 26.26 -17.40
CA VAL A 376 10.76 26.14 -16.63
C VAL A 376 10.29 27.51 -16.17
N ARG A 377 11.18 28.38 -15.69
CA ARG A 377 10.82 29.79 -15.38
C ARG A 377 10.38 30.54 -16.64
N GLY A 378 11.02 30.29 -17.78
CA GLY A 378 10.60 30.83 -19.08
C GLY A 378 9.14 30.51 -19.41
N PHE A 379 8.68 29.27 -19.17
CA PHE A 379 7.26 28.91 -19.32
C PHE A 379 6.35 29.74 -18.40
N PHE A 380 6.69 29.89 -17.12
CA PHE A 380 5.87 30.67 -16.18
C PHE A 380 5.90 32.18 -16.46
N ILE A 381 6.95 32.71 -17.10
CA ILE A 381 7.03 34.13 -17.50
C ILE A 381 6.25 34.39 -18.80
N THR A 382 6.45 33.56 -19.82
CA THR A 382 5.85 33.76 -21.17
C THR A 382 4.46 33.17 -21.32
N GLY A 383 4.09 32.21 -20.47
CA GLY A 383 2.88 31.38 -20.60
C GLY A 383 2.96 30.26 -21.65
N ILE A 384 3.94 30.28 -22.56
CA ILE A 384 3.91 29.46 -23.79
C ILE A 384 4.61 28.11 -23.58
N MET A 385 3.90 27.00 -23.85
CA MET A 385 4.46 25.64 -23.77
C MET A 385 5.13 25.23 -25.09
N PRO A 386 6.43 24.86 -25.12
CA PRO A 386 7.07 24.41 -26.36
C PRO A 386 6.53 23.05 -26.82
N GLU A 387 6.20 22.92 -28.12
CA GLU A 387 5.58 21.71 -28.69
C GLU A 387 6.36 20.41 -28.41
N SER A 388 7.70 20.49 -28.48
CA SER A 388 8.60 19.34 -28.29
C SER A 388 8.43 18.68 -26.92
N ILE A 389 8.08 19.48 -25.91
CA ILE A 389 7.88 19.07 -24.52
C ILE A 389 6.53 18.40 -24.32
N ASN A 390 5.46 18.88 -24.98
CA ASN A 390 4.09 18.41 -24.74
C ASN A 390 3.71 17.13 -25.53
N LYS A 391 4.55 16.71 -26.50
CA LYS A 391 4.40 15.42 -27.20
C LYS A 391 4.30 14.25 -26.21
N THR A 392 3.24 13.44 -26.36
CA THR A 392 2.85 12.41 -25.39
C THR A 392 2.63 11.06 -26.09
N GLN A 393 3.19 9.98 -25.53
CA GLN A 393 2.94 8.61 -25.99
C GLN A 393 1.83 7.94 -25.16
N VAL A 394 0.78 7.44 -25.80
CA VAL A 394 -0.32 6.75 -25.13
C VAL A 394 -0.10 5.24 -25.18
N ARG A 395 -0.02 4.59 -24.02
CA ARG A 395 0.01 3.12 -23.92
C ARG A 395 -1.37 2.58 -23.55
N LEU A 396 -1.90 1.70 -24.39
CA LEU A 396 -3.12 0.95 -24.11
C LEU A 396 -2.83 -0.18 -23.10
N ILE A 397 -3.68 -0.29 -22.07
CA ILE A 397 -3.64 -1.38 -21.08
C ILE A 397 -5.03 -2.02 -21.00
N PRO A 398 -5.17 -3.35 -21.18
CA PRO A 398 -6.48 -4.00 -21.16
C PRO A 398 -7.14 -3.88 -19.78
N LYS A 399 -8.44 -3.52 -19.74
CA LYS A 399 -9.22 -3.43 -18.49
C LYS A 399 -9.59 -4.79 -17.91
N GLY A 400 -9.77 -5.79 -18.78
CA GLY A 400 -10.12 -7.17 -18.43
C GLY A 400 -9.18 -8.20 -19.07
N GLN A 401 -9.49 -9.49 -18.95
CA GLN A 401 -8.72 -10.57 -19.60
C GLN A 401 -9.03 -10.71 -21.10
N HIS A 402 -10.19 -10.21 -21.53
CA HIS A 402 -10.71 -10.33 -22.90
C HIS A 402 -11.06 -8.93 -23.43
N ALA A 403 -10.03 -8.14 -23.77
CA ALA A 403 -10.21 -6.82 -24.38
C ALA A 403 -10.14 -6.96 -25.91
N LEU A 404 -11.23 -6.69 -26.60
CA LEU A 404 -11.36 -6.88 -28.05
C LEU A 404 -11.47 -5.54 -28.79
N LYS A 405 -12.21 -4.57 -28.22
CA LYS A 405 -12.44 -3.25 -28.82
C LYS A 405 -11.52 -2.20 -28.19
N VAL A 406 -11.19 -1.11 -28.91
CA VAL A 406 -10.40 0.02 -28.35
C VAL A 406 -10.99 0.53 -27.02
N ALA A 407 -12.32 0.49 -26.89
CA ALA A 407 -13.05 0.87 -25.68
C ALA A 407 -12.66 0.05 -24.42
N ASP A 408 -12.26 -1.21 -24.58
CA ASP A 408 -11.87 -2.15 -23.51
C ASP A 408 -10.46 -1.89 -22.97
N TYR A 409 -9.70 -1.05 -23.65
CA TYR A 409 -8.39 -0.59 -23.20
C TYR A 409 -8.51 0.71 -22.40
N ARG A 410 -7.62 0.88 -21.43
CA ARG A 410 -7.38 2.14 -20.73
C ARG A 410 -6.17 2.83 -21.37
N PRO A 411 -6.32 4.05 -21.93
CA PRO A 411 -5.18 4.84 -22.38
C PRO A 411 -4.42 5.37 -21.16
N ILE A 412 -3.09 5.25 -21.16
CA ILE A 412 -2.21 5.84 -20.16
C ILE A 412 -1.19 6.74 -20.87
N ALA A 413 -1.22 8.04 -20.55
CA ALA A 413 -0.33 9.05 -21.09
C ALA A 413 1.08 8.94 -20.49
N LEU A 414 2.07 8.72 -21.34
CA LEU A 414 3.49 8.76 -21.02
C LEU A 414 4.05 10.12 -21.44
N CYS A 415 3.92 11.11 -20.55
CA CYS A 415 4.44 12.46 -20.77
C CYS A 415 5.95 12.51 -20.49
N ASN A 416 6.68 13.43 -21.12
CA ASN A 416 8.09 13.71 -20.81
C ASN A 416 8.27 14.11 -19.33
N VAL A 417 9.46 13.88 -18.76
CA VAL A 417 9.71 14.26 -17.35
C VAL A 417 9.70 15.77 -17.18
N TYR A 418 10.22 16.51 -18.16
CA TYR A 418 10.21 17.97 -18.17
C TYR A 418 8.79 18.53 -17.99
N TYR A 419 7.82 18.14 -18.83
CA TYR A 419 6.41 18.54 -18.68
C TYR A 419 5.85 18.18 -17.29
N LYS A 420 6.20 17.00 -16.78
CA LYS A 420 5.76 16.57 -15.44
C LYS A 420 6.31 17.47 -14.32
N ILE A 421 7.41 18.21 -14.50
CA ILE A 421 7.87 19.20 -13.51
C ILE A 421 6.87 20.36 -13.44
N ILE A 422 6.52 20.96 -14.59
CA ILE A 422 5.55 22.06 -14.69
C ILE A 422 4.18 21.65 -14.12
N SER A 423 3.61 20.56 -14.63
CA SER A 423 2.35 20.00 -14.11
C SER A 423 2.43 19.66 -12.61
N LYS A 424 3.60 19.22 -12.12
CA LYS A 424 3.79 18.93 -10.70
C LYS A 424 3.81 20.20 -9.84
N ILE A 425 4.44 21.28 -10.29
CA ILE A 425 4.42 22.60 -9.61
C ILE A 425 2.97 23.09 -9.47
N LEU A 426 2.23 23.18 -10.59
CA LEU A 426 0.81 23.55 -10.59
C LEU A 426 0.00 22.68 -9.62
N SER A 427 0.20 21.36 -9.66
CA SER A 427 -0.50 20.42 -8.77
C SER A 427 -0.15 20.57 -7.28
N LEU A 428 1.04 21.08 -6.94
CA LEU A 428 1.49 21.27 -5.56
C LEU A 428 0.92 22.56 -4.98
N ARG A 429 0.88 23.64 -5.78
CA ARG A 429 0.26 24.93 -5.43
C ARG A 429 -1.25 24.86 -5.31
N LEU A 430 -1.92 24.13 -6.20
CA LEU A 430 -3.38 23.96 -6.17
C LEU A 430 -3.84 23.16 -4.93
N ARG A 431 -3.06 22.14 -4.51
CA ARG A 431 -3.44 21.17 -3.48
C ARG A 431 -3.95 21.74 -2.14
N PRO A 432 -3.30 22.73 -1.49
CA PRO A 432 -3.84 23.31 -0.24
C PRO A 432 -5.22 23.97 -0.44
N VAL A 433 -5.39 24.70 -1.53
CA VAL A 433 -6.59 25.49 -1.86
C VAL A 433 -7.83 24.61 -2.08
N LEU A 434 -7.67 23.42 -2.68
CA LEU A 434 -8.81 22.56 -3.04
C LEU A 434 -9.78 22.23 -1.89
N SER A 435 -9.31 22.24 -0.65
CA SER A 435 -10.12 21.90 0.52
C SER A 435 -11.21 22.93 0.83
N SER A 436 -11.01 24.21 0.49
CA SER A 436 -11.98 25.29 0.64
C SER A 436 -12.91 25.45 -0.58
N VAL A 437 -12.47 24.97 -1.74
CA VAL A 437 -13.21 25.09 -3.01
C VAL A 437 -14.21 23.95 -3.21
N ILE A 438 -13.85 22.72 -2.83
CA ILE A 438 -14.61 21.52 -3.19
C ILE A 438 -15.53 21.08 -2.05
N SER A 439 -16.82 20.91 -2.38
CA SER A 439 -17.90 20.48 -1.48
C SER A 439 -17.58 19.18 -0.73
N GLU A 440 -18.10 19.04 0.50
CA GLU A 440 -17.83 17.87 1.35
C GLU A 440 -18.32 16.53 0.77
N ASN A 441 -19.19 16.57 -0.25
CA ASN A 441 -19.76 15.42 -0.95
C ASN A 441 -18.77 14.73 -1.92
N GLN A 442 -17.65 15.37 -2.27
CA GLN A 442 -16.59 14.80 -3.11
C GLN A 442 -15.42 14.29 -2.25
N SER A 443 -15.18 12.98 -2.24
CA SER A 443 -14.14 12.36 -1.40
C SER A 443 -12.89 11.89 -2.15
N ALA A 444 -12.82 12.04 -3.48
CA ALA A 444 -11.67 11.59 -4.25
C ALA A 444 -10.53 12.62 -4.31
N PHE A 445 -9.28 12.12 -4.37
CA PHE A 445 -8.02 12.85 -4.58
C PHE A 445 -7.66 13.96 -3.57
N LEU A 446 -8.51 14.27 -2.60
CA LEU A 446 -8.30 15.28 -1.57
C LEU A 446 -7.57 14.74 -0.33
N PRO A 447 -6.64 15.51 0.27
CA PRO A 447 -6.07 15.16 1.57
C PRO A 447 -7.15 15.19 2.67
N GLY A 448 -7.01 14.34 3.70
CA GLY A 448 -7.93 14.28 4.87
C GLY A 448 -9.25 13.51 4.64
N ARG A 449 -9.79 13.51 3.41
CA ARG A 449 -10.99 12.76 3.03
C ARG A 449 -10.66 11.28 2.75
N ALA A 450 -11.55 10.36 3.09
CA ALA A 450 -11.30 8.92 2.92
C ALA A 450 -12.38 8.25 2.06
N ILE A 451 -11.96 7.32 1.21
CA ILE A 451 -12.84 6.47 0.40
C ILE A 451 -13.88 5.69 1.26
N ALA A 452 -13.53 5.37 2.50
CA ALA A 452 -14.43 4.72 3.46
C ALA A 452 -15.66 5.58 3.80
N ASP A 453 -15.55 6.91 3.73
CA ASP A 453 -16.60 7.84 4.12
C ASP A 453 -17.79 7.70 3.14
N ASN A 454 -17.54 7.76 1.83
CA ASN A 454 -18.56 7.52 0.80
C ASN A 454 -19.17 6.11 0.88
N VAL A 455 -18.36 5.09 1.14
CA VAL A 455 -18.84 3.70 1.28
C VAL A 455 -19.78 3.56 2.48
N LEU A 456 -19.41 4.11 3.64
CA LEU A 456 -20.20 4.03 4.86
C LEU A 456 -21.50 4.85 4.76
N ILE A 457 -21.45 6.08 4.24
CA ILE A 457 -22.66 6.91 4.03
C ILE A 457 -23.61 6.22 3.05
N THR A 458 -23.10 5.77 1.89
CA THR A 458 -23.92 5.06 0.89
C THR A 458 -24.56 3.81 1.50
N HIS A 459 -23.77 3.00 2.22
CA HIS A 459 -24.28 1.79 2.85
C HIS A 459 -25.34 2.10 3.92
N GLU A 460 -25.19 3.17 4.71
CA GLU A 460 -26.17 3.56 5.72
C GLU A 460 -27.49 4.06 5.10
N ILE A 461 -27.41 4.80 3.99
CA ILE A 461 -28.61 5.23 3.24
C ILE A 461 -29.29 4.01 2.60
N LEU A 462 -28.56 3.13 1.91
CA LEU A 462 -29.12 1.91 1.32
C LEU A 462 -29.75 0.98 2.37
N HIS A 463 -29.15 0.90 3.57
CA HIS A 463 -29.71 0.19 4.71
C HIS A 463 -31.03 0.80 5.20
N TYR A 464 -31.12 2.13 5.27
CA TYR A 464 -32.37 2.85 5.57
C TYR A 464 -33.45 2.59 4.49
N LEU A 465 -33.12 2.71 3.20
CA LEU A 465 -34.05 2.45 2.09
C LEU A 465 -34.62 1.03 2.10
N LYS A 466 -33.80 0.04 2.48
CA LYS A 466 -34.21 -1.37 2.59
C LYS A 466 -35.19 -1.60 3.75
N ASN A 467 -34.95 -0.97 4.90
CA ASN A 467 -35.75 -1.16 6.11
C ASN A 467 -36.94 -0.18 6.21
N SER A 468 -37.09 0.74 5.25
CA SER A 468 -38.19 1.71 5.23
C SER A 468 -39.53 1.05 4.90
N ASP A 469 -40.50 1.23 5.79
CA ASP A 469 -41.88 0.77 5.60
C ASP A 469 -42.75 1.75 4.79
N ALA A 470 -42.19 2.88 4.34
CA ALA A 470 -42.91 3.92 3.63
C ALA A 470 -43.44 3.44 2.26
N LYS A 471 -44.77 3.48 2.10
CA LYS A 471 -45.47 3.17 0.82
C LYS A 471 -45.78 4.40 -0.03
N LYS A 472 -46.08 5.56 0.60
CA LYS A 472 -46.41 6.82 -0.09
C LYS A 472 -45.16 7.61 -0.50
N HIS A 473 -44.33 8.00 0.47
CA HIS A 473 -43.08 8.74 0.20
C HIS A 473 -41.91 7.78 0.05
N CYS A 474 -41.79 7.18 -1.14
CA CYS A 474 -40.69 6.31 -1.51
C CYS A 474 -39.44 7.10 -1.92
N TYR A 475 -38.26 6.54 -1.63
CA TYR A 475 -36.96 7.09 -2.01
C TYR A 475 -36.18 6.11 -2.89
N MET A 476 -35.19 6.64 -3.61
CA MET A 476 -34.29 5.90 -4.48
C MET A 476 -32.83 6.36 -4.31
N ALA A 477 -31.89 5.48 -4.66
CA ALA A 477 -30.49 5.82 -4.91
C ALA A 477 -30.14 5.47 -6.36
N VAL A 478 -29.54 6.40 -7.10
CA VAL A 478 -29.17 6.23 -8.51
C VAL A 478 -27.65 6.26 -8.62
N LYS A 479 -27.07 5.14 -9.05
CA LYS A 479 -25.64 5.01 -9.31
C LYS A 479 -25.37 5.27 -10.79
N THR A 480 -24.50 6.21 -11.09
CA THR A 480 -24.13 6.60 -12.46
C THR A 480 -22.65 6.31 -12.75
N ASP A 481 -22.37 5.83 -13.97
CA ASP A 481 -21.01 5.57 -14.50
C ASP A 481 -20.75 6.56 -15.64
N MET A 482 -19.68 7.35 -15.57
CA MET A 482 -19.32 8.29 -16.63
C MET A 482 -18.55 7.61 -17.77
N SER A 483 -19.07 7.69 -19.00
CA SER A 483 -18.41 7.17 -20.19
C SER A 483 -17.16 8.00 -20.51
N LYS A 484 -15.97 7.40 -20.31
CA LYS A 484 -14.68 7.98 -20.75
C LYS A 484 -14.43 9.37 -20.16
N ALA A 485 -14.71 9.54 -18.87
CA ALA A 485 -14.84 10.83 -18.18
C ALA A 485 -13.66 11.82 -18.35
N TYR A 486 -12.41 11.31 -18.44
CA TYR A 486 -11.22 12.13 -18.71
C TYR A 486 -11.09 12.52 -20.19
N ASP A 487 -11.49 11.63 -21.09
CA ASP A 487 -11.19 11.74 -22.52
C ASP A 487 -12.19 12.67 -23.25
N ARG A 488 -13.32 13.02 -22.62
CA ARG A 488 -14.44 13.80 -23.19
C ARG A 488 -14.63 15.22 -22.62
N LEU A 489 -13.82 15.64 -21.65
CA LEU A 489 -14.00 16.92 -20.95
C LEU A 489 -13.63 18.11 -21.86
N GLU A 490 -14.59 18.97 -22.19
CA GLU A 490 -14.37 20.16 -23.05
C GLU A 490 -13.44 21.19 -22.38
N TRP A 491 -12.51 21.78 -23.15
CA TRP A 491 -11.53 22.73 -22.60
C TRP A 491 -12.12 24.10 -22.29
N ASP A 492 -13.09 24.58 -23.08
CA ASP A 492 -13.81 25.81 -22.78
C ASP A 492 -14.61 25.71 -21.47
N PHE A 493 -15.21 24.55 -21.20
CA PHE A 493 -15.83 24.27 -19.91
C PHE A 493 -14.83 24.31 -18.75
N VAL A 494 -13.62 23.77 -18.93
CA VAL A 494 -12.54 23.90 -17.94
C VAL A 494 -12.24 25.38 -17.69
N ARG A 495 -12.03 26.19 -18.75
CA ARG A 495 -11.80 27.63 -18.63
C ARG A 495 -12.89 28.32 -17.81
N LEU A 496 -14.16 28.16 -18.20
CA LEU A 496 -15.32 28.75 -17.53
C LEU A 496 -15.41 28.39 -16.04
N VAL A 497 -15.08 27.15 -15.68
CA VAL A 497 -15.06 26.70 -14.27
C VAL A 497 -13.98 27.42 -13.47
N PHE A 498 -12.75 27.55 -14.00
CA PHE A 498 -11.70 28.29 -13.31
C PHE A 498 -12.02 29.79 -13.20
N ASP A 499 -12.54 30.40 -14.27
CA ASP A 499 -12.95 31.81 -14.31
C ASP A 499 -14.04 32.09 -13.24
N LYS A 500 -15.11 31.28 -13.18
CA LYS A 500 -16.21 31.47 -12.22
C LYS A 500 -15.81 31.21 -10.76
N LEU A 501 -14.84 30.31 -10.52
CA LEU A 501 -14.25 30.11 -9.19
C LEU A 501 -13.36 31.29 -8.75
N GLY A 502 -12.93 32.13 -9.69
CA GLY A 502 -12.15 33.35 -9.44
C GLY A 502 -10.64 33.17 -9.54
N PHE A 503 -10.15 32.15 -10.25
CA PHE A 503 -8.72 32.03 -10.53
C PHE A 503 -8.24 33.15 -11.46
N ASP A 504 -6.98 33.55 -11.30
CA ASP A 504 -6.35 34.57 -12.15
C ASP A 504 -6.17 34.09 -13.61
N ALA A 505 -6.34 34.99 -14.59
CA ALA A 505 -6.23 34.68 -16.01
C ALA A 505 -4.87 34.08 -16.40
N ILE A 506 -3.77 34.48 -15.74
CA ILE A 506 -2.42 33.92 -15.94
C ILE A 506 -2.40 32.44 -15.54
N TRP A 507 -3.01 32.10 -14.40
CA TRP A 507 -3.11 30.72 -13.93
C TRP A 507 -3.96 29.87 -14.89
N VAL A 508 -5.10 30.39 -15.34
CA VAL A 508 -5.98 29.71 -16.31
C VAL A 508 -5.22 29.48 -17.63
N HIS A 509 -4.46 30.46 -18.10
CA HIS A 509 -3.63 30.33 -19.28
C HIS A 509 -2.59 29.21 -19.14
N TRP A 510 -1.85 29.11 -18.02
CA TRP A 510 -0.88 28.02 -17.80
C TRP A 510 -1.53 26.63 -17.78
N VAL A 511 -2.73 26.51 -17.18
CA VAL A 511 -3.49 25.25 -17.16
C VAL A 511 -3.96 24.88 -18.56
N LEU A 512 -4.49 25.83 -19.33
CA LEU A 512 -4.89 25.62 -20.72
C LEU A 512 -3.70 25.21 -21.59
N GLN A 513 -2.58 25.91 -21.49
CA GLN A 513 -1.34 25.59 -22.21
C GLN A 513 -0.80 24.18 -21.91
N CYS A 514 -1.03 23.67 -20.69
CA CYS A 514 -0.74 22.28 -20.37
C CYS A 514 -1.67 21.30 -21.10
N ILE A 515 -2.99 21.56 -21.19
CA ILE A 515 -3.95 20.58 -21.73
C ILE A 515 -4.20 20.69 -23.25
N SER A 516 -4.14 21.90 -23.83
CA SER A 516 -4.54 22.14 -25.22
C SER A 516 -3.44 21.92 -26.26
N THR A 517 -2.19 22.24 -25.93
CA THR A 517 -1.03 22.13 -26.86
C THR A 517 -0.47 20.71 -26.99
N VAL A 518 -1.22 19.69 -26.56
CA VAL A 518 -0.73 18.30 -26.49
C VAL A 518 -0.86 17.60 -27.85
N THR A 519 0.08 16.72 -28.18
CA THR A 519 -0.02 15.82 -29.34
C THR A 519 0.15 14.37 -28.89
N TYR A 520 -0.76 13.49 -29.32
CA TYR A 520 -0.73 12.07 -28.98
C TYR A 520 -0.16 11.20 -30.10
N SER A 521 0.60 10.17 -29.71
CA SER A 521 1.00 9.03 -30.55
C SER A 521 0.76 7.73 -29.77
N PHE A 522 0.42 6.62 -30.44
CA PHE A 522 -0.02 5.40 -29.77
C PHE A 522 1.05 4.31 -29.78
N LEU A 523 1.28 3.68 -28.62
CA LEU A 523 2.24 2.59 -28.48
C LEU A 523 1.62 1.23 -28.80
N VAL A 524 1.70 0.83 -30.08
CA VAL A 524 1.34 -0.50 -30.57
C VAL A 524 2.60 -1.39 -30.54
N ASN A 525 2.57 -2.45 -29.73
CA ASN A 525 3.66 -3.43 -29.59
C ASN A 525 5.08 -2.85 -29.39
N ASP A 526 5.18 -1.77 -28.60
CA ASP A 526 6.38 -0.98 -28.31
C ASP A 526 6.98 -0.22 -29.53
N SER A 527 6.18 0.04 -30.57
CA SER A 527 6.40 1.08 -31.60
C SER A 527 5.39 2.23 -31.45
N ALA A 528 5.79 3.46 -31.76
CA ALA A 528 4.89 4.63 -31.74
C ALA A 528 4.29 4.84 -33.14
N LEU A 529 2.98 4.68 -33.27
CA LEU A 529 2.21 4.78 -34.52
C LEU A 529 0.99 5.68 -34.33
N GLY A 530 0.54 6.30 -35.43
CA GLY A 530 -0.55 7.27 -35.44
C GLY A 530 -0.20 8.60 -34.76
N GLN A 531 -0.86 9.67 -35.20
CA GLN A 531 -0.79 10.99 -34.60
C GLN A 531 -2.21 11.56 -34.47
N VAL A 532 -2.55 12.06 -33.29
CA VAL A 532 -3.84 12.72 -33.02
C VAL A 532 -3.58 14.01 -32.26
N ILE A 533 -4.12 15.12 -32.77
CA ILE A 533 -4.19 16.41 -32.09
C ILE A 533 -5.62 16.48 -31.50
N PRO A 534 -5.78 16.49 -30.16
CA PRO A 534 -7.09 16.61 -29.55
C PRO A 534 -7.63 18.04 -29.62
N GLN A 535 -8.94 18.18 -29.46
CA GLN A 535 -9.63 19.46 -29.22
C GLN A 535 -10.32 19.49 -27.84
N ARG A 536 -10.36 18.35 -27.14
CA ARG A 536 -10.86 18.21 -25.77
C ARG A 536 -10.17 17.06 -25.01
N GLY A 537 -10.47 16.95 -23.72
CA GLY A 537 -10.04 15.86 -22.85
C GLY A 537 -8.73 16.14 -22.11
N ILE A 538 -8.49 15.39 -21.04
CA ILE A 538 -7.36 15.58 -20.12
C ILE A 538 -6.59 14.27 -19.88
N ARG A 539 -5.28 14.39 -19.63
CA ARG A 539 -4.36 13.24 -19.67
C ARG A 539 -4.52 12.27 -18.50
N GLN A 540 -4.77 11.00 -18.80
CA GLN A 540 -4.73 9.91 -17.80
C GLN A 540 -3.28 9.54 -17.43
N GLY A 541 -2.84 9.95 -16.23
CA GLY A 541 -1.50 9.67 -15.68
C GLY A 541 -0.62 10.90 -15.44
N ASP A 542 -1.16 12.09 -15.71
CA ASP A 542 -0.59 13.40 -15.44
C ASP A 542 -0.91 13.85 -13.98
N PRO A 543 0.03 14.46 -13.22
CA PRO A 543 -0.25 14.96 -11.86
C PRO A 543 -1.37 16.01 -11.73
N LEU A 544 -1.60 16.83 -12.76
CA LEU A 544 -2.57 17.93 -12.71
C LEU A 544 -4.01 17.48 -13.02
N SER A 545 -4.21 16.60 -14.02
CA SER A 545 -5.53 16.16 -14.50
C SER A 545 -6.54 15.73 -13.42
N PRO A 546 -6.18 14.97 -12.36
CA PRO A 546 -7.14 14.57 -11.33
C PRO A 546 -7.76 15.75 -10.57
N TYR A 547 -7.02 16.86 -10.44
CA TYR A 547 -7.48 18.06 -9.75
C TYR A 547 -8.39 18.93 -10.63
N ILE A 548 -8.06 19.07 -11.93
CA ILE A 548 -8.96 19.67 -12.92
C ILE A 548 -10.30 18.91 -12.93
N PHE A 549 -10.24 17.58 -12.97
CA PHE A 549 -11.43 16.73 -13.02
C PHE A 549 -12.39 16.94 -11.85
N ILE A 550 -11.88 17.02 -10.61
CA ILE A 550 -12.73 17.23 -9.42
C ILE A 550 -13.26 18.67 -9.30
N LEU A 551 -12.54 19.68 -9.83
CA LEU A 551 -13.04 21.06 -9.94
C LEU A 551 -14.20 21.14 -10.93
N CYS A 552 -14.08 20.51 -12.10
CA CYS A 552 -15.19 20.38 -13.05
C CYS A 552 -16.40 19.64 -12.45
N GLY A 553 -16.15 18.58 -11.66
CA GLY A 553 -17.20 17.87 -10.92
C GLY A 553 -17.89 18.68 -9.81
N GLU A 554 -17.32 19.80 -9.38
CA GLU A 554 -17.98 20.72 -8.44
C GLU A 554 -19.16 21.45 -9.09
N VAL A 555 -19.19 21.61 -10.43
CA VAL A 555 -20.38 22.13 -11.14
C VAL A 555 -21.58 21.22 -10.93
N LEU A 556 -21.42 19.91 -11.13
CA LEU A 556 -22.49 18.93 -10.89
C LEU A 556 -22.95 18.95 -9.42
N SER A 557 -22.00 19.09 -8.49
CA SER A 557 -22.26 19.21 -7.05
C SER A 557 -23.05 20.49 -6.73
N GLY A 558 -22.70 21.61 -7.36
CA GLY A 558 -23.36 22.92 -7.27
C GLY A 558 -24.79 22.91 -7.81
N LEU A 559 -25.02 22.31 -8.98
CA LEU A 559 -26.38 22.12 -9.51
C LEU A 559 -27.25 21.28 -8.57
N CYS A 560 -26.70 20.22 -7.98
CA CYS A 560 -27.41 19.43 -6.98
C CYS A 560 -27.69 20.22 -5.69
N ARG A 561 -26.78 21.09 -5.24
CA ARG A 561 -27.02 22.01 -4.11
C ARG A 561 -28.15 22.98 -4.41
N ALA A 562 -28.11 23.68 -5.55
CA ALA A 562 -29.17 24.59 -5.99
C ALA A 562 -30.56 23.89 -6.05
N GLY A 563 -30.62 22.67 -6.56
CA GLY A 563 -31.86 21.87 -6.56
C GLY A 563 -32.30 21.39 -5.17
N GLN A 564 -31.39 21.23 -4.21
CA GLN A 564 -31.76 20.95 -2.82
C GLN A 564 -32.35 22.18 -2.14
N ASP A 565 -31.76 23.35 -2.40
CA ASP A 565 -32.17 24.63 -1.82
C ASP A 565 -33.53 25.08 -2.38
N SER A 566 -33.84 24.78 -3.66
CA SER A 566 -35.17 24.97 -4.24
C SER A 566 -36.18 23.86 -3.90
N GLY A 567 -35.78 22.81 -3.18
CA GLY A 567 -36.63 21.69 -2.77
C GLY A 567 -36.86 20.58 -3.82
N GLU A 568 -36.68 20.88 -5.11
CA GLU A 568 -36.77 19.97 -6.27
C GLU A 568 -35.99 18.65 -6.06
N LEU A 569 -34.75 18.77 -5.57
CA LEU A 569 -33.83 17.68 -5.27
C LEU A 569 -33.52 17.61 -3.76
N SER A 570 -34.58 17.65 -2.94
CA SER A 570 -34.55 17.65 -1.46
C SER A 570 -33.78 16.51 -0.74
N GLY A 571 -33.19 15.57 -1.48
CA GLY A 571 -32.32 14.50 -0.95
C GLY A 571 -33.01 13.46 -0.07
N VAL A 572 -32.20 12.60 0.56
CA VAL A 572 -32.63 11.64 1.59
C VAL A 572 -32.18 12.13 2.97
N LYS A 573 -33.09 12.07 3.95
CA LYS A 573 -32.82 12.30 5.38
C LYS A 573 -33.13 11.01 6.14
N ILE A 574 -32.14 10.45 6.84
CA ILE A 574 -32.23 9.11 7.47
C ILE A 574 -32.56 9.13 8.97
N GLY A 575 -32.72 10.32 9.56
CA GLY A 575 -32.99 10.56 10.98
C GLY A 575 -33.18 12.06 11.26
N GLN A 576 -33.82 12.42 12.37
CA GLN A 576 -34.20 13.82 12.67
C GLN A 576 -33.00 14.76 12.75
N TYR A 577 -31.91 14.33 13.38
CA TYR A 577 -30.67 15.09 13.56
C TYR A 577 -29.64 14.85 12.44
N CYS A 578 -29.98 14.07 11.41
CA CYS A 578 -29.08 13.82 10.28
C CYS A 578 -29.15 14.96 9.25
N PRO A 579 -28.02 15.30 8.59
CA PRO A 579 -28.06 16.13 7.38
C PRO A 579 -28.83 15.43 6.25
N ARG A 580 -29.37 16.24 5.32
CA ARG A 580 -29.88 15.74 4.03
C ARG A 580 -28.68 15.41 3.14
N VAL A 581 -28.74 14.27 2.46
CA VAL A 581 -27.75 13.88 1.44
C VAL A 581 -28.50 13.62 0.14
N ASN A 582 -28.16 14.37 -0.90
CA ASN A 582 -28.73 14.24 -2.24
C ASN A 582 -27.73 13.67 -3.26
N HIS A 583 -26.42 13.79 -3.02
CA HIS A 583 -25.38 13.22 -3.89
C HIS A 583 -24.08 12.92 -3.14
N LEU A 584 -23.27 12.01 -3.69
CA LEU A 584 -21.89 11.73 -3.32
C LEU A 584 -21.06 11.46 -4.57
N LEU A 585 -19.85 12.02 -4.64
CA LEU A 585 -18.90 11.77 -5.71
C LEU A 585 -17.63 11.11 -5.18
N PHE A 586 -17.11 10.17 -5.96
CA PHE A 586 -15.73 9.68 -5.81
C PHE A 586 -15.10 9.65 -7.20
N ALA A 587 -14.59 10.80 -7.64
CA ALA A 587 -14.19 11.03 -9.02
C ALA A 587 -15.35 10.77 -10.00
N ASP A 588 -15.22 9.79 -10.89
CA ASP A 588 -16.23 9.41 -11.89
C ASP A 588 -17.36 8.52 -11.34
N ASP A 589 -17.12 7.81 -10.23
CA ASP A 589 -18.15 7.04 -9.52
C ASP A 589 -19.10 8.00 -8.77
N THR A 590 -20.33 8.13 -9.26
CA THR A 590 -21.34 9.09 -8.75
C THR A 590 -22.58 8.37 -8.22
N MET A 591 -23.11 8.87 -7.09
CA MET A 591 -24.28 8.30 -6.41
C MET A 591 -25.24 9.42 -6.02
N PHE A 592 -26.45 9.41 -6.58
CA PHE A 592 -27.53 10.34 -6.25
C PHE A 592 -28.53 9.69 -5.30
N PHE A 593 -29.17 10.50 -4.46
CA PHE A 593 -30.15 10.08 -3.47
C PHE A 593 -31.35 11.02 -3.56
N ALA A 594 -32.52 10.48 -3.89
CA ALA A 594 -33.68 11.29 -4.30
C ALA A 594 -35.01 10.65 -3.87
N LYS A 595 -36.10 11.42 -3.95
CA LYS A 595 -37.46 10.88 -3.85
C LYS A 595 -37.80 10.16 -5.16
N ALA A 596 -38.57 9.06 -5.09
CA ALA A 596 -39.02 8.30 -6.24
C ALA A 596 -40.28 8.94 -6.90
N THR A 597 -40.29 10.27 -7.03
CA THR A 597 -41.39 11.09 -7.61
C THR A 597 -41.05 11.50 -9.04
N ALA A 598 -42.06 11.73 -9.88
CA ALA A 598 -41.86 12.09 -11.27
C ALA A 598 -41.11 13.43 -11.42
N GLU A 599 -41.50 14.49 -10.69
CA GLU A 599 -40.83 15.80 -10.70
C GLU A 599 -39.33 15.66 -10.41
N CYS A 600 -38.98 15.08 -9.25
CA CYS A 600 -37.60 14.89 -8.80
C CYS A 600 -36.74 14.06 -9.78
N CYS A 601 -37.34 13.06 -10.46
CA CYS A 601 -36.64 12.30 -11.51
C CYS A 601 -36.41 13.15 -12.76
N SER A 602 -37.41 13.93 -13.20
CA SER A 602 -37.30 14.85 -14.32
C SER A 602 -36.28 15.96 -14.07
N TYR A 603 -36.23 16.51 -12.85
CA TYR A 603 -35.23 17.49 -12.42
C TYR A 603 -33.82 16.90 -12.39
N LEU A 604 -33.67 15.66 -11.91
CA LEU A 604 -32.38 14.96 -11.96
C LEU A 604 -31.94 14.74 -13.42
N THR A 605 -32.83 14.26 -14.29
CA THR A 605 -32.53 14.09 -15.72
C THR A 605 -32.18 15.42 -16.41
N SER A 606 -32.88 16.52 -16.11
CA SER A 606 -32.56 17.84 -16.70
C SER A 606 -31.23 18.41 -16.19
N THR A 607 -30.94 18.23 -14.90
CA THR A 607 -29.66 18.59 -14.27
C THR A 607 -28.49 17.84 -14.91
N LEU A 608 -28.64 16.52 -15.09
CA LEU A 608 -27.63 15.68 -15.72
C LEU A 608 -27.43 16.10 -17.18
N LYS A 609 -28.50 16.27 -17.98
CA LYS A 609 -28.40 16.74 -19.37
C LYS A 609 -27.75 18.11 -19.51
N ALA A 610 -28.03 19.05 -18.60
CA ALA A 610 -27.38 20.36 -18.58
C ALA A 610 -25.87 20.24 -18.33
N TYR A 611 -25.48 19.39 -17.37
CA TYR A 611 -24.06 19.11 -17.10
C TYR A 611 -23.38 18.35 -18.25
N GLU A 612 -24.04 17.39 -18.90
CA GLU A 612 -23.53 16.70 -20.09
C GLU A 612 -23.29 17.68 -21.25
N LYS A 613 -24.26 18.56 -21.54
CA LYS A 613 -24.14 19.60 -22.58
C LYS A 613 -23.02 20.60 -22.27
N ALA A 614 -22.86 21.01 -21.00
CA ALA A 614 -21.84 21.97 -20.61
C ALA A 614 -20.43 21.36 -20.62
N SER A 615 -20.26 20.12 -20.14
CA SER A 615 -18.95 19.51 -19.89
C SER A 615 -18.43 18.57 -20.98
N GLY A 616 -19.29 18.11 -21.90
CA GLY A 616 -19.00 17.06 -22.87
C GLY A 616 -18.99 15.63 -22.30
N GLN A 617 -19.10 15.48 -20.97
CA GLN A 617 -19.21 14.18 -20.33
C GLN A 617 -20.57 13.52 -20.66
N LEU A 618 -20.61 12.18 -20.61
CA LEU A 618 -21.80 11.40 -20.98
C LEU A 618 -22.01 10.23 -20.01
N ILE A 619 -23.24 10.05 -19.53
CA ILE A 619 -23.61 9.00 -18.58
C ILE A 619 -23.82 7.68 -19.32
N ASN A 620 -23.31 6.60 -18.74
CA ASN A 620 -23.45 5.26 -19.26
C ASN A 620 -24.70 4.58 -18.69
N ALA A 621 -25.85 4.75 -19.33
CA ALA A 621 -27.13 4.17 -18.88
C ALA A 621 -27.07 2.64 -18.67
N THR A 622 -26.32 1.89 -19.49
CA THR A 622 -26.26 0.41 -19.41
C THR A 622 -25.47 -0.11 -18.21
N LYS A 623 -24.51 0.66 -17.71
CA LYS A 623 -23.75 0.34 -16.49
C LYS A 623 -24.37 0.89 -15.22
N SER A 624 -24.99 2.06 -15.33
CA SER A 624 -25.73 2.75 -14.27
C SER A 624 -26.84 1.86 -13.71
N SER A 625 -27.30 2.13 -12.49
CA SER A 625 -28.31 1.29 -11.82
C SER A 625 -29.08 2.03 -10.74
N ILE A 626 -30.37 1.73 -10.60
CA ILE A 626 -31.25 2.34 -9.60
C ILE A 626 -31.53 1.34 -8.47
N PHE A 627 -31.45 1.80 -7.22
CA PHE A 627 -31.90 1.09 -6.03
C PHE A 627 -33.14 1.78 -5.46
N PHE A 628 -34.19 1.01 -5.16
CA PHE A 628 -35.47 1.51 -4.66
C PHE A 628 -35.68 1.16 -3.18
N SER A 629 -36.54 1.91 -2.50
CA SER A 629 -37.03 1.53 -1.16
C SER A 629 -37.79 0.19 -1.25
N SER A 630 -37.74 -0.62 -0.19
CA SER A 630 -38.24 -2.00 -0.25
C SER A 630 -39.72 -2.12 -0.67
N LYS A 631 -40.57 -1.22 -0.16
CA LYS A 631 -42.01 -1.17 -0.46
C LYS A 631 -42.41 -0.25 -1.63
N THR A 632 -41.46 0.21 -2.46
CA THR A 632 -41.78 1.05 -3.63
C THR A 632 -42.65 0.30 -4.66
N PRO A 633 -43.83 0.82 -5.03
CA PRO A 633 -44.75 0.18 -5.98
C PRO A 633 -44.11 -0.07 -7.36
N GLN A 634 -44.48 -1.17 -8.02
CA GLN A 634 -43.89 -1.59 -9.30
C GLN A 634 -44.23 -0.62 -10.45
N GLU A 635 -45.35 0.08 -10.39
CA GLU A 635 -45.69 1.17 -11.31
C GLU A 635 -44.71 2.35 -11.16
N THR A 636 -44.47 2.80 -9.92
CA THR A 636 -43.49 3.85 -9.61
C THR A 636 -42.09 3.45 -10.10
N ARG A 637 -41.68 2.19 -9.90
CA ARG A 637 -40.39 1.69 -10.43
C ARG A 637 -40.32 1.81 -11.95
N ARG A 638 -41.33 1.32 -12.68
CA ARG A 638 -41.41 1.42 -14.15
C ARG A 638 -41.33 2.86 -14.63
N ARG A 639 -42.10 3.77 -14.01
CA ARG A 639 -42.08 5.20 -14.33
C ARG A 639 -40.69 5.83 -14.12
N VAL A 640 -40.04 5.55 -12.98
CA VAL A 640 -38.69 6.07 -12.69
C VAL A 640 -37.64 5.55 -13.68
N LYS A 641 -37.67 4.25 -14.02
CA LYS A 641 -36.77 3.68 -15.03
C LYS A 641 -36.92 4.36 -16.38
N SER A 642 -38.17 4.58 -16.81
CA SER A 642 -38.49 5.27 -18.07
C SER A 642 -37.98 6.72 -18.10
N ILE A 643 -38.17 7.50 -17.01
CA ILE A 643 -37.72 8.90 -16.94
C ILE A 643 -36.18 9.02 -16.89
N LEU A 644 -35.50 8.09 -16.21
CA LEU A 644 -34.04 8.11 -16.06
C LEU A 644 -33.30 7.37 -17.21
N GLY A 645 -33.99 6.56 -18.02
CA GLY A 645 -33.40 5.72 -19.05
C GLY A 645 -32.53 4.57 -18.53
N ILE A 646 -32.70 4.16 -17.26
CA ILE A 646 -31.88 3.14 -16.60
C ILE A 646 -32.74 1.93 -16.22
N GLU A 647 -32.61 0.82 -16.95
CA GLU A 647 -33.40 -0.39 -16.70
C GLU A 647 -32.92 -1.25 -15.53
N LYS A 648 -31.63 -1.13 -15.19
CA LYS A 648 -30.92 -2.03 -14.28
C LYS A 648 -31.21 -1.69 -12.82
N GLU A 649 -31.79 -2.65 -12.09
CA GLU A 649 -31.95 -2.55 -10.63
C GLU A 649 -30.64 -2.93 -9.92
N GLY A 650 -30.26 -2.15 -8.90
CA GLY A 650 -29.04 -2.31 -8.11
C GLY A 650 -29.19 -3.26 -6.90
N GLY A 651 -28.16 -3.33 -6.05
CA GLY A 651 -28.23 -4.06 -4.77
C GLY A 651 -27.57 -5.44 -4.73
N VAL A 652 -27.11 -5.96 -5.88
CA VAL A 652 -26.21 -7.13 -6.00
C VAL A 652 -24.85 -6.71 -6.59
N GLY A 653 -24.64 -5.41 -6.80
CA GLY A 653 -23.44 -4.85 -7.41
C GLY A 653 -22.29 -4.57 -6.43
N LYS A 654 -21.25 -3.93 -6.97
CA LYS A 654 -20.14 -3.39 -6.19
C LYS A 654 -20.04 -1.88 -6.38
N TYR A 655 -19.97 -1.15 -5.29
CA TYR A 655 -19.66 0.28 -5.25
C TYR A 655 -18.25 0.45 -4.66
N LEU A 656 -17.40 1.20 -5.36
CA LEU A 656 -15.99 1.41 -4.98
C LEU A 656 -15.24 0.09 -4.67
N GLY A 657 -15.60 -1.02 -5.33
CA GLY A 657 -14.99 -2.34 -5.15
C GLY A 657 -15.50 -3.19 -3.98
N LEU A 658 -16.40 -2.66 -3.13
CA LEU A 658 -17.07 -3.38 -2.03
C LEU A 658 -18.55 -3.66 -2.38
N PRO A 659 -19.22 -4.63 -1.72
CA PRO A 659 -20.63 -4.90 -1.99
C PRO A 659 -21.52 -3.69 -1.66
N GLU A 660 -22.49 -3.40 -2.52
CA GLU A 660 -23.44 -2.29 -2.32
C GLU A 660 -24.35 -2.48 -1.09
N LEU A 661 -24.73 -3.72 -0.79
CA LEU A 661 -25.69 -4.05 0.26
C LEU A 661 -25.39 -5.42 0.89
N PHE A 662 -25.52 -5.55 2.21
CA PHE A 662 -25.53 -6.86 2.86
C PHE A 662 -26.90 -7.56 2.73
N THR A 663 -26.89 -8.73 2.08
CA THR A 663 -27.98 -9.71 2.08
C THR A 663 -27.88 -10.63 3.30
N ARG A 664 -28.85 -11.54 3.49
CA ARG A 664 -28.88 -12.44 4.67
C ARG A 664 -27.63 -13.34 4.77
N LYS A 665 -26.99 -13.72 3.66
CA LYS A 665 -25.75 -14.51 3.64
C LYS A 665 -24.50 -13.62 3.54
N LYS A 666 -24.02 -13.14 4.70
CA LYS A 666 -22.84 -12.25 4.79
C LYS A 666 -21.52 -12.92 4.34
N SER A 667 -21.43 -14.26 4.42
CA SER A 667 -20.29 -15.06 3.95
C SER A 667 -20.03 -14.89 2.46
N ASP A 668 -21.09 -14.94 1.66
CA ASP A 668 -21.02 -15.13 0.22
C ASP A 668 -20.61 -13.84 -0.51
N LEU A 669 -20.82 -12.69 0.13
CA LEU A 669 -20.42 -11.37 -0.35
C LEU A 669 -18.90 -11.16 -0.28
N PHE A 670 -18.24 -11.81 0.68
CA PHE A 670 -16.80 -11.69 0.92
C PHE A 670 -15.98 -12.93 0.51
N SER A 671 -16.63 -14.04 0.13
CA SER A 671 -15.98 -15.25 -0.44
C SER A 671 -14.97 -14.91 -1.55
N SER A 672 -15.32 -13.96 -2.42
CA SER A 672 -14.45 -13.48 -3.50
C SER A 672 -13.09 -12.92 -3.02
N ILE A 673 -12.97 -12.48 -1.76
CA ILE A 673 -11.68 -12.10 -1.15
C ILE A 673 -10.81 -13.34 -0.95
N VAL A 674 -11.38 -14.39 -0.35
CA VAL A 674 -10.71 -15.70 -0.13
C VAL A 674 -10.31 -16.30 -1.47
N ASP A 675 -11.16 -16.26 -2.48
CA ASP A 675 -10.84 -16.80 -3.81
C ASP A 675 -9.70 -16.03 -4.49
N ARG A 676 -9.67 -14.70 -4.36
CA ARG A 676 -8.53 -13.89 -4.84
C ARG A 676 -7.23 -14.20 -4.08
N ILE A 677 -7.30 -14.53 -2.80
CA ILE A 677 -6.12 -14.96 -2.01
C ILE A 677 -5.64 -16.33 -2.47
N LYS A 678 -6.55 -17.32 -2.57
CA LYS A 678 -6.25 -18.68 -3.05
C LYS A 678 -5.68 -18.69 -4.47
N LEU A 679 -6.29 -17.95 -5.40
CA LEU A 679 -5.84 -17.87 -6.80
C LEU A 679 -4.45 -17.21 -6.91
N ARG A 680 -4.17 -16.17 -6.11
CA ARG A 680 -2.81 -15.57 -6.04
C ARG A 680 -1.79 -16.51 -5.43
N ALA A 681 -2.14 -17.22 -4.34
CA ALA A 681 -1.29 -18.20 -3.70
C ALA A 681 -0.91 -19.34 -4.67
N ALA A 682 -1.90 -19.91 -5.38
CA ALA A 682 -1.70 -20.96 -6.37
C ALA A 682 -0.87 -20.49 -7.60
N ALA A 683 -1.04 -19.23 -8.02
CA ALA A 683 -0.24 -18.64 -9.09
C ALA A 683 1.24 -18.41 -8.73
N TRP A 684 1.62 -18.58 -7.45
CA TRP A 684 3.00 -18.44 -6.96
C TRP A 684 3.63 -19.74 -6.45
N SER A 685 2.85 -20.67 -5.91
CA SER A 685 3.34 -22.01 -5.54
C SER A 685 4.00 -22.72 -6.73
N THR A 686 3.39 -22.60 -7.91
CA THR A 686 3.92 -23.06 -9.21
C THR A 686 5.26 -22.44 -9.64
N ARG A 687 5.76 -21.41 -8.94
CA ARG A 687 6.94 -20.62 -9.33
C ARG A 687 8.17 -20.80 -8.41
N ARG A 688 8.16 -21.81 -7.52
CA ARG A 688 9.26 -22.18 -6.61
C ARG A 688 9.87 -20.99 -5.82
N LEU A 689 9.08 -20.42 -4.89
CA LEU A 689 9.55 -19.36 -3.98
C LEU A 689 10.37 -19.90 -2.79
N SER A 690 11.37 -19.12 -2.35
CA SER A 690 12.11 -19.35 -1.10
C SER A 690 11.19 -19.16 0.13
N SER A 691 11.55 -19.72 1.30
CA SER A 691 10.75 -19.52 2.52
C SER A 691 10.72 -18.04 2.96
N ALA A 692 11.82 -17.30 2.79
CA ALA A 692 11.85 -15.86 3.04
C ALA A 692 11.01 -15.07 2.02
N GLY A 693 11.03 -15.48 0.75
CA GLY A 693 10.16 -14.99 -0.30
C GLY A 693 8.68 -15.20 0.04
N LYS A 694 8.28 -16.43 0.42
CA LYS A 694 6.92 -16.75 0.89
C LYS A 694 6.48 -15.84 2.04
N LEU A 695 7.32 -15.63 3.06
CA LEU A 695 6.98 -14.75 4.20
C LEU A 695 6.73 -13.31 3.73
N THR A 696 7.57 -12.83 2.81
CA THR A 696 7.45 -11.51 2.21
C THR A 696 6.16 -11.40 1.40
N MET A 697 5.79 -12.40 0.60
CA MET A 697 4.55 -12.40 -0.21
C MET A 697 3.30 -12.40 0.67
N LEU A 698 3.34 -13.20 1.74
CA LEU A 698 2.25 -13.33 2.69
C LEU A 698 1.99 -11.97 3.35
N LYS A 699 3.04 -11.33 3.91
CA LYS A 699 2.93 -10.03 4.59
C LYS A 699 2.60 -8.87 3.65
N SER A 700 3.28 -8.74 2.50
CA SER A 700 3.16 -7.56 1.65
C SER A 700 2.01 -7.63 0.64
N VAL A 701 1.56 -8.84 0.26
CA VAL A 701 0.53 -9.01 -0.77
C VAL A 701 -0.71 -9.75 -0.28
N LEU A 702 -0.60 -10.93 0.34
CA LEU A 702 -1.79 -11.72 0.70
C LEU A 702 -2.57 -11.10 1.87
N SER A 703 -1.92 -10.77 2.98
CA SER A 703 -2.52 -10.05 4.11
C SER A 703 -3.01 -8.64 3.73
N ALA A 704 -2.53 -8.06 2.63
CA ALA A 704 -3.00 -6.79 2.12
C ALA A 704 -4.33 -6.89 1.35
N VAL A 705 -4.66 -8.04 0.72
CA VAL A 705 -5.91 -8.21 -0.07
C VAL A 705 -7.19 -7.88 0.71
N PRO A 706 -7.40 -8.34 1.97
CA PRO A 706 -8.60 -8.00 2.73
C PRO A 706 -8.59 -6.58 3.32
N THR A 707 -7.44 -5.90 3.36
CA THR A 707 -7.25 -4.65 4.14
C THR A 707 -8.26 -3.56 3.78
N TYR A 708 -8.61 -3.43 2.49
CA TYR A 708 -9.61 -2.47 2.06
C TYR A 708 -11.02 -2.78 2.58
N ALA A 709 -11.46 -4.05 2.55
CA ALA A 709 -12.76 -4.44 3.10
C ALA A 709 -12.79 -4.30 4.63
N MET A 710 -11.72 -4.72 5.31
CA MET A 710 -11.56 -4.56 6.76
C MET A 710 -11.52 -3.10 7.22
N SER A 711 -11.15 -2.16 6.33
CA SER A 711 -11.19 -0.72 6.64
C SER A 711 -12.60 -0.14 6.71
N CYS A 712 -13.61 -0.82 6.17
CA CYS A 712 -14.99 -0.34 6.13
C CYS A 712 -15.95 -1.21 6.96
N PHE A 713 -15.71 -2.53 7.05
CA PHE A 713 -16.66 -3.46 7.63
C PHE A 713 -15.99 -4.51 8.53
N PRO A 714 -16.68 -5.00 9.58
CA PRO A 714 -16.25 -6.19 10.32
C PRO A 714 -16.52 -7.44 9.47
N LEU A 715 -15.49 -8.25 9.24
CA LEU A 715 -15.59 -9.53 8.55
C LEU A 715 -16.18 -10.61 9.48
N PRO A 716 -16.97 -11.56 8.96
CA PRO A 716 -17.43 -12.70 9.77
C PRO A 716 -16.25 -13.56 10.24
N ILE A 717 -16.26 -14.01 11.49
CA ILE A 717 -15.19 -14.84 12.11
C ILE A 717 -14.86 -16.07 11.24
N GLY A 718 -15.89 -16.78 10.74
CA GLY A 718 -15.69 -17.92 9.84
C GLY A 718 -14.95 -17.57 8.53
N LEU A 719 -15.06 -16.33 8.03
CA LEU A 719 -14.27 -15.86 6.89
C LEU A 719 -12.83 -15.53 7.31
N CYS A 720 -12.62 -14.91 8.47
CA CYS A 720 -11.28 -14.68 9.02
C CYS A 720 -10.52 -16.01 9.13
N ASN A 721 -11.16 -17.04 9.67
CA ASN A 721 -10.60 -18.40 9.79
C ASN A 721 -10.28 -19.02 8.42
N GLN A 722 -11.13 -18.82 7.40
CA GLN A 722 -10.84 -19.24 6.02
C GLN A 722 -9.65 -18.50 5.40
N ILE A 723 -9.50 -17.20 5.67
CA ILE A 723 -8.34 -16.40 5.22
C ILE A 723 -7.07 -16.90 5.92
N GLN A 724 -7.05 -16.99 7.24
CA GLN A 724 -5.92 -17.49 8.03
C GLN A 724 -5.52 -18.91 7.60
N SER A 725 -6.48 -19.79 7.35
CA SER A 725 -6.24 -21.14 6.81
C SER A 725 -5.55 -21.09 5.43
N ALA A 726 -6.02 -20.25 4.50
CA ALA A 726 -5.38 -20.06 3.20
C ALA A 726 -3.95 -19.49 3.31
N LEU A 727 -3.70 -18.56 4.24
CA LEU A 727 -2.37 -18.01 4.51
C LEU A 727 -1.43 -19.07 5.13
N THR A 728 -1.94 -19.88 6.05
CA THR A 728 -1.23 -21.00 6.69
C THR A 728 -0.81 -22.05 5.66
N ARG A 729 -1.73 -22.39 4.75
CA ARG A 729 -1.49 -23.34 3.66
C ARG A 729 -0.44 -22.80 2.68
N PHE A 730 -0.54 -21.55 2.24
CA PHE A 730 0.50 -20.93 1.40
C PHE A 730 1.91 -20.91 2.06
N TRP A 731 1.97 -20.78 3.38
CA TRP A 731 3.24 -20.84 4.12
C TRP A 731 3.86 -22.25 4.08
N TRP A 732 3.13 -23.27 4.52
CA TRP A 732 3.65 -24.63 4.66
C TRP A 732 3.68 -25.44 3.36
N ASP A 733 2.66 -25.34 2.52
CA ASP A 733 2.50 -26.14 1.30
C ASP A 733 3.36 -25.56 0.16
N ASN A 734 4.05 -26.42 -0.58
CA ASN A 734 4.81 -26.01 -1.78
C ASN A 734 3.99 -26.12 -3.06
N ASP A 735 2.99 -27.00 -3.06
CA ASP A 735 2.13 -27.32 -4.19
C ASP A 735 0.67 -27.28 -3.70
N PRO A 736 -0.29 -26.70 -4.43
CA PRO A 736 -1.70 -26.67 -4.01
C PRO A 736 -2.34 -28.07 -3.88
N SER A 737 -1.80 -29.07 -4.57
CA SER A 737 -2.30 -30.45 -4.53
C SER A 737 -1.82 -31.23 -3.30
N ALA A 738 -0.61 -30.94 -2.80
CA ALA A 738 0.05 -31.69 -1.74
C ALA A 738 0.02 -30.94 -0.40
N ARG A 739 -0.87 -31.36 0.51
CA ARG A 739 -0.98 -30.80 1.87
C ARG A 739 0.22 -31.23 2.73
N LYS A 740 1.03 -30.27 3.15
CA LYS A 740 2.12 -30.47 4.11
C LYS A 740 1.63 -30.29 5.55
N ILE A 741 2.45 -30.80 6.47
CA ILE A 741 2.23 -30.69 7.91
C ILE A 741 2.40 -29.24 8.35
N CYS A 742 1.39 -28.73 9.05
CA CYS A 742 1.47 -27.44 9.74
C CYS A 742 2.19 -27.64 11.07
N TRP A 743 3.45 -27.21 11.15
CA TRP A 743 4.25 -27.40 12.37
C TRP A 743 3.80 -26.51 13.52
N ILE A 744 3.40 -25.27 13.23
CA ILE A 744 3.00 -24.24 14.20
C ILE A 744 1.62 -23.69 13.79
N SER A 745 0.76 -23.42 14.78
CA SER A 745 -0.58 -22.83 14.59
C SER A 745 -0.49 -21.40 14.07
N TYR A 746 -1.53 -20.92 13.36
CA TYR A 746 -1.50 -19.55 12.80
C TYR A 746 -1.38 -18.47 13.87
N GLU A 747 -2.04 -18.67 15.01
CA GLU A 747 -1.94 -17.82 16.19
C GLU A 747 -0.49 -17.71 16.68
N ALA A 748 0.20 -18.82 16.88
CA ALA A 748 1.62 -18.82 17.24
C ALA A 748 2.50 -18.11 16.18
N LEU A 749 2.13 -18.12 14.89
CA LEU A 749 2.79 -17.33 13.84
C LEU A 749 2.47 -15.83 13.89
N SER A 750 1.35 -15.43 14.51
CA SER A 750 0.85 -14.05 14.54
C SER A 750 1.45 -13.18 15.65
N HIS A 751 2.02 -13.79 16.71
CA HIS A 751 2.72 -13.04 17.76
C HIS A 751 3.87 -12.19 17.21
N HIS A 752 4.26 -11.19 17.99
CA HIS A 752 5.38 -10.35 17.63
C HIS A 752 6.68 -11.16 17.58
N LYS A 753 7.66 -10.66 16.81
CA LYS A 753 8.98 -11.27 16.69
C LYS A 753 9.69 -11.41 18.04
N ASP A 754 9.41 -10.47 18.94
CA ASP A 754 10.01 -10.38 20.27
C ASP A 754 9.44 -11.44 21.22
N SER A 755 8.21 -11.92 20.95
CA SER A 755 7.52 -13.00 21.66
C SER A 755 7.60 -14.35 20.91
N GLY A 756 8.55 -14.49 19.98
CA GLY A 756 8.79 -15.73 19.22
C GLY A 756 7.83 -16.05 18.07
N GLY A 757 6.97 -15.11 17.67
CA GLY A 757 6.15 -15.26 16.45
C GLY A 757 6.87 -14.80 15.18
N LEU A 758 6.22 -14.97 14.02
CA LEU A 758 6.73 -14.42 12.75
C LEU A 758 6.27 -12.97 12.52
N GLY A 759 5.40 -12.42 13.36
CA GLY A 759 4.72 -11.15 13.11
C GLY A 759 3.86 -11.21 11.84
N LEU A 760 3.12 -12.32 11.64
CA LEU A 760 1.94 -12.32 10.79
C LEU A 760 0.83 -11.53 11.47
N ARG A 761 -0.16 -11.04 10.72
CA ARG A 761 -1.30 -10.32 11.32
C ARG A 761 -2.43 -11.30 11.54
N ASP A 762 -2.92 -11.38 12.78
CA ASP A 762 -4.23 -11.95 13.00
C ASP A 762 -5.27 -11.11 12.23
N ILE A 763 -6.13 -11.77 11.45
CA ILE A 763 -7.06 -11.10 10.55
C ILE A 763 -8.24 -10.48 11.30
N GLN A 764 -8.66 -11.07 12.43
CA GLN A 764 -9.75 -10.56 13.25
C GLN A 764 -9.31 -9.31 14.04
N ASP A 765 -8.21 -9.41 14.78
CA ASP A 765 -7.69 -8.27 15.57
C ASP A 765 -7.27 -7.12 14.64
N PHE A 766 -6.65 -7.43 13.50
CA PHE A 766 -6.29 -6.43 12.51
C PHE A 766 -7.52 -5.80 11.85
N ASN A 767 -8.66 -6.49 11.76
CA ASN A 767 -9.91 -5.89 11.29
C ASN A 767 -10.42 -4.86 12.30
N VAL A 768 -10.47 -5.20 13.60
CA VAL A 768 -10.90 -4.27 14.66
C VAL A 768 -9.97 -3.05 14.71
N ALA A 769 -8.66 -3.26 14.67
CA ALA A 769 -7.67 -2.18 14.63
C ALA A 769 -7.79 -1.29 13.37
N MET A 770 -8.21 -1.83 12.22
CA MET A 770 -8.50 -1.04 11.03
C MET A 770 -9.79 -0.20 11.18
N LEU A 771 -10.83 -0.77 11.80
CA LEU A 771 -12.12 -0.08 12.04
C LEU A 771 -12.00 1.06 13.05
N ALA A 772 -11.22 0.85 14.13
CA ALA A 772 -10.92 1.89 15.12
C ALA A 772 -10.27 3.14 14.50
N LYS A 773 -9.63 3.05 13.32
CA LYS A 773 -9.13 4.22 12.60
C LYS A 773 -10.27 5.15 12.11
N ASN A 774 -11.40 4.60 11.71
CA ASN A 774 -12.57 5.41 11.33
C ASN A 774 -13.24 5.99 12.57
N SER A 775 -13.38 5.19 13.63
CA SER A 775 -13.91 5.63 14.92
C SER A 775 -13.09 6.78 15.50
N TRP A 776 -11.75 6.72 15.40
CA TRP A 776 -10.84 7.80 15.78
C TRP A 776 -11.06 9.07 14.93
N ARG A 777 -11.27 8.95 13.62
CA ARG A 777 -11.57 10.10 12.75
C ARG A 777 -12.92 10.74 13.08
N ILE A 778 -13.93 9.94 13.43
CA ILE A 778 -15.25 10.44 13.86
C ILE A 778 -15.13 11.17 15.21
N LEU A 779 -14.31 10.67 16.14
CA LEU A 779 -14.05 11.29 17.44
C LEU A 779 -13.30 12.63 17.31
N GLN A 780 -12.28 12.69 16.45
CA GLN A 780 -11.44 13.88 16.24
C GLN A 780 -12.07 14.93 15.31
N ASN A 781 -13.03 14.55 14.46
CA ASN A 781 -13.73 15.48 13.57
C ASN A 781 -15.23 15.16 13.55
N PRO A 782 -15.98 15.59 14.59
CA PRO A 782 -17.44 15.38 14.66
C PRO A 782 -18.20 16.17 13.59
N GLY A 783 -17.60 17.23 13.02
CA GLY A 783 -18.21 18.06 11.98
C GLY A 783 -18.29 17.40 10.59
N CYS A 784 -17.49 16.36 10.31
CA CYS A 784 -17.48 15.74 8.99
C CYS A 784 -18.82 15.07 8.65
N LEU A 785 -19.19 15.04 7.36
CA LEU A 785 -20.48 14.51 6.87
C LEU A 785 -20.80 13.10 7.40
N LEU A 786 -19.79 12.22 7.48
CA LEU A 786 -19.93 10.86 8.02
C LEU A 786 -20.29 10.88 9.51
N ALA A 787 -19.60 11.71 10.31
CA ALA A 787 -19.83 11.83 11.74
C ALA A 787 -21.22 12.40 12.02
N ARG A 788 -21.59 13.52 11.37
CA ARG A 788 -22.94 14.12 11.51
C ARG A 788 -24.06 13.14 11.12
N LEU A 789 -23.88 12.36 10.07
CA LEU A 789 -24.87 11.40 9.59
C LEU A 789 -25.02 10.16 10.49
N LEU A 790 -23.91 9.60 11.00
CA LEU A 790 -23.96 8.45 11.91
C LEU A 790 -24.39 8.87 13.32
N CYS A 791 -23.84 9.95 13.87
CA CYS A 791 -24.16 10.42 15.22
C CYS A 791 -25.61 10.92 15.29
N GLY A 792 -26.08 11.68 14.30
CA GLY A 792 -27.48 12.12 14.22
C GLY A 792 -28.51 10.99 14.09
N LYS A 793 -28.07 9.78 13.68
CA LYS A 793 -28.92 8.59 13.57
C LYS A 793 -28.89 7.69 14.82
N TYR A 794 -27.72 7.55 15.45
CA TYR A 794 -27.47 6.52 16.47
C TYR A 794 -27.13 7.06 17.86
N CYS A 795 -26.63 8.30 17.98
CA CYS A 795 -26.17 8.83 19.27
C CYS A 795 -27.27 9.59 20.02
N HIS A 796 -28.18 10.30 19.32
CA HIS A 796 -29.25 11.09 19.94
C HIS A 796 -28.71 11.98 21.07
N ASN A 797 -29.10 11.74 22.33
CA ASN A 797 -28.63 12.48 23.51
C ASN A 797 -27.48 11.76 24.26
N ALA A 798 -27.06 10.57 23.81
CA ALA A 798 -25.98 9.80 24.43
C ALA A 798 -24.61 10.18 23.84
N SER A 799 -23.58 10.22 24.69
CA SER A 799 -22.21 10.40 24.24
C SER A 799 -21.80 9.28 23.28
N LEU A 800 -21.06 9.64 22.22
CA LEU A 800 -20.53 8.75 21.20
C LEU A 800 -19.82 7.51 21.77
N LEU A 801 -19.15 7.66 22.92
CA LEU A 801 -18.48 6.56 23.62
C LEU A 801 -19.45 5.65 24.39
N THR A 802 -20.63 6.14 24.80
CA THR A 802 -21.61 5.38 25.60
C THR A 802 -22.63 4.59 24.77
N VAL A 803 -22.73 4.81 23.45
CA VAL A 803 -23.76 4.17 22.61
C VAL A 803 -23.62 2.66 22.53
N THR A 804 -24.69 1.94 22.87
CA THR A 804 -24.82 0.49 22.65
C THR A 804 -25.35 0.18 21.25
N CYS A 805 -24.88 -0.89 20.63
CA CYS A 805 -25.31 -1.25 19.28
C CYS A 805 -26.58 -2.11 19.29
N SER A 806 -27.67 -1.63 18.68
CA SER A 806 -28.89 -2.42 18.53
C SER A 806 -28.72 -3.59 17.54
N SER A 807 -29.57 -4.61 17.66
CA SER A 807 -29.65 -5.74 16.72
C SER A 807 -30.10 -5.32 15.30
N SER A 808 -30.79 -4.19 15.18
CA SER A 808 -31.26 -3.58 13.92
C SER A 808 -30.24 -2.63 13.27
N ALA A 809 -29.13 -2.31 13.93
CA ALA A 809 -28.13 -1.36 13.41
C ALA A 809 -27.39 -1.88 12.17
N SER A 810 -26.91 -0.97 11.33
CA SER A 810 -26.22 -1.31 10.09
C SER A 810 -24.89 -2.04 10.35
N HIS A 811 -24.42 -2.77 9.34
CA HIS A 811 -23.15 -3.49 9.43
C HIS A 811 -21.93 -2.54 9.46
N GLY A 812 -22.07 -1.33 8.93
CA GLY A 812 -21.06 -0.26 9.04
C GLY A 812 -20.99 0.30 10.45
N TRP A 813 -22.14 0.64 11.06
CA TRP A 813 -22.19 1.15 12.44
C TRP A 813 -21.63 0.16 13.46
N ARG A 814 -21.94 -1.14 13.32
CA ARG A 814 -21.32 -2.21 14.15
C ARG A 814 -19.80 -2.18 14.10
N GLY A 815 -19.21 -1.91 12.94
CA GLY A 815 -17.77 -1.78 12.78
C GLY A 815 -17.20 -0.56 13.51
N VAL A 816 -17.91 0.57 13.43
CA VAL A 816 -17.55 1.81 14.13
C VAL A 816 -17.63 1.63 15.66
N VAL A 817 -18.68 0.98 16.18
CA VAL A 817 -18.83 0.68 17.62
C VAL A 817 -17.73 -0.27 18.11
N ALA A 818 -17.41 -1.34 17.36
CA ALA A 818 -16.29 -2.22 17.69
C ALA A 818 -14.94 -1.46 17.71
N GLY A 819 -14.78 -0.47 16.82
CA GLY A 819 -13.64 0.43 16.86
C GLY A 819 -13.60 1.33 18.10
N PHE A 820 -14.74 1.84 18.57
CA PHE A 820 -14.81 2.60 19.83
C PHE A 820 -14.53 1.74 21.06
N GLN A 821 -14.95 0.47 21.07
CA GLN A 821 -14.63 -0.48 22.14
C GLN A 821 -13.11 -0.66 22.29
N LEU A 822 -12.37 -0.85 21.20
CA LEU A 822 -10.90 -0.84 21.22
C LEU A 822 -10.35 0.51 21.71
N LEU A 823 -10.88 1.63 21.22
CA LEU A 823 -10.37 2.94 21.62
C LEU A 823 -10.43 3.14 23.15
N LYS A 824 -11.55 2.80 23.80
CA LYS A 824 -11.75 2.93 25.27
C LYS A 824 -10.67 2.24 26.14
N LEU A 825 -9.99 1.22 25.62
CA LEU A 825 -8.94 0.51 26.36
C LEU A 825 -7.75 1.45 26.68
N GLN A 826 -7.39 2.35 25.75
CA GLN A 826 -6.19 3.19 25.84
C GLN A 826 -6.45 4.64 25.36
N LEU A 827 -7.69 5.10 25.51
CA LEU A 827 -8.11 6.49 25.29
C LEU A 827 -7.84 7.29 26.55
N GLY A 828 -7.15 8.42 26.41
CA GLY A 828 -7.06 9.47 27.40
C GLY A 828 -7.65 10.79 26.89
N LYS A 829 -7.69 11.79 27.77
CA LYS A 829 -7.95 13.19 27.43
C LYS A 829 -6.72 14.02 27.74
N ALA A 830 -6.39 14.95 26.86
CA ALA A 830 -5.43 16.02 27.11
C ALA A 830 -6.19 17.30 27.44
N ILE A 831 -5.80 17.95 28.52
CA ILE A 831 -6.53 19.10 29.08
C ILE A 831 -6.26 20.35 28.23
N GLY A 832 -7.35 20.94 27.74
CA GLY A 832 -7.37 22.29 27.17
C GLY A 832 -7.89 23.25 28.24
N ASN A 833 -9.22 23.36 28.34
CA ASN A 833 -9.95 24.18 29.32
C ASN A 833 -10.57 23.37 30.46
N GLY A 834 -10.53 22.04 30.41
CA GLY A 834 -11.02 21.13 31.43
C GLY A 834 -12.55 21.00 31.53
N GLN A 835 -13.33 21.72 30.71
CA GLN A 835 -14.80 21.77 30.86
C GLN A 835 -15.49 20.46 30.46
N THR A 836 -14.87 19.67 29.57
CA THR A 836 -15.47 18.43 29.07
C THR A 836 -14.97 17.18 29.80
N THR A 837 -14.00 17.35 30.72
CA THR A 837 -13.26 16.26 31.35
C THR A 837 -13.71 16.05 32.79
N LYS A 838 -14.31 14.90 33.09
CA LYS A 838 -14.74 14.54 34.45
C LYS A 838 -13.58 13.99 35.26
N ILE A 839 -13.38 14.49 36.48
CA ILE A 839 -12.15 14.20 37.24
C ILE A 839 -11.98 12.72 37.59
N TRP A 840 -13.08 12.00 37.87
CA TRP A 840 -13.08 10.59 38.31
C TRP A 840 -13.24 9.54 37.19
N SER A 841 -13.93 9.87 36.09
CA SER A 841 -14.30 8.87 35.07
C SER A 841 -13.44 8.88 33.81
N ASP A 842 -12.78 10.00 33.52
CA ASP A 842 -11.89 10.13 32.36
C ASP A 842 -10.42 9.90 32.75
N SER A 843 -9.61 9.35 31.83
CA SER A 843 -8.16 9.19 32.04
C SER A 843 -7.43 10.42 31.52
N TRP A 844 -7.11 11.37 32.39
CA TRP A 844 -6.48 12.65 32.03
C TRP A 844 -5.15 12.95 32.73
N ILE A 845 -4.80 12.19 33.79
CA ILE A 845 -3.65 12.48 34.66
C ILE A 845 -2.30 12.06 34.04
N SER A 846 -2.27 10.98 33.27
CA SER A 846 -1.02 10.47 32.67
C SER A 846 -1.06 10.54 31.13
N PRO A 847 0.00 11.07 30.48
CA PRO A 847 0.08 11.15 29.02
C PRO A 847 0.45 9.80 28.36
N THR A 848 0.85 8.79 29.13
CA THR A 848 1.43 7.53 28.61
C THR A 848 0.70 6.26 29.05
N ALA A 849 -0.05 6.31 30.15
CA ALA A 849 -0.77 5.16 30.70
C ALA A 849 -2.19 5.56 31.11
N LYS A 850 -3.12 4.61 31.11
CA LYS A 850 -4.47 4.84 31.59
C LYS A 850 -4.44 4.89 33.12
N LEU A 851 -4.54 6.08 33.69
CA LEU A 851 -4.54 6.33 35.13
C LEU A 851 -5.85 7.00 35.51
N LEU A 852 -6.62 6.34 36.37
CA LEU A 852 -7.80 6.88 37.02
C LEU A 852 -7.46 7.16 38.48
N PRO A 853 -8.05 8.18 39.13
CA PRO A 853 -7.84 8.39 40.56
C PRO A 853 -8.35 7.21 41.39
N TYR A 854 -7.68 6.94 42.51
CA TYR A 854 -8.04 5.88 43.44
C TYR A 854 -8.77 6.48 44.65
N GLY A 855 -9.94 5.93 45.00
CA GLY A 855 -10.75 6.35 46.15
C GLY A 855 -12.24 6.47 45.81
N PRO A 856 -13.14 6.37 46.81
CA PRO A 856 -14.55 6.68 46.60
C PRO A 856 -14.74 8.19 46.44
N PRO A 857 -15.37 8.68 45.36
CA PRO A 857 -15.69 10.10 45.24
C PRO A 857 -16.67 10.50 46.35
N THR A 858 -16.37 11.59 47.06
CA THR A 858 -17.38 12.24 47.92
C THR A 858 -18.54 12.73 47.07
N GLU A 859 -19.75 12.77 47.62
CA GLU A 859 -20.97 13.14 46.88
C GLU A 859 -20.83 14.50 46.17
N VAL A 860 -20.16 15.46 46.81
CA VAL A 860 -19.83 16.78 46.26
C VAL A 860 -18.80 16.72 45.11
N SER A 861 -17.81 15.82 45.18
CA SER A 861 -16.74 15.72 44.18
C SER A 861 -17.10 14.89 42.94
N ARG A 862 -18.20 14.12 43.00
CA ARG A 862 -18.54 13.08 42.01
C ARG A 862 -18.72 13.60 40.59
N ASP A 863 -19.32 14.78 40.44
CA ASP A 863 -19.65 15.39 39.14
C ASP A 863 -18.75 16.57 38.75
N LEU A 864 -17.69 16.85 39.53
CA LEU A 864 -16.70 17.87 39.22
C LEU A 864 -15.97 17.59 37.89
N VAL A 865 -15.65 18.67 37.20
CA VAL A 865 -14.84 18.68 35.97
C VAL A 865 -13.46 19.28 36.24
N VAL A 866 -12.51 19.03 35.34
CA VAL A 866 -11.13 19.54 35.48
C VAL A 866 -11.11 21.08 35.50
N ALA A 867 -12.07 21.75 34.84
CA ALA A 867 -12.21 23.20 34.90
C ALA A 867 -12.47 23.74 36.33
N ASP A 868 -13.06 22.94 37.23
CA ASP A 868 -13.30 23.35 38.62
C ASP A 868 -12.00 23.39 39.44
N LEU A 869 -10.94 22.73 38.96
CA LEU A 869 -9.60 22.75 39.55
C LEU A 869 -8.71 23.88 39.00
N LEU A 870 -9.24 24.71 38.09
CA LEU A 870 -8.51 25.78 37.39
C LEU A 870 -9.02 27.17 37.78
N THR A 871 -8.11 28.15 37.84
CA THR A 871 -8.46 29.55 38.12
C THR A 871 -9.30 30.16 36.99
N ARG A 872 -10.33 30.94 37.35
CA ARG A 872 -11.24 31.60 36.40
C ARG A 872 -10.61 32.76 35.61
N GLU A 873 -9.39 33.16 35.91
CA GLU A 873 -8.67 34.22 35.18
C GLU A 873 -7.37 33.72 34.52
N THR A 874 -6.47 33.05 35.25
CA THR A 874 -5.16 32.63 34.70
C THR A 874 -5.14 31.26 34.02
N GLY A 875 -6.12 30.38 34.29
CA GLY A 875 -6.15 29.01 33.75
C GLY A 875 -5.13 28.07 34.41
N GLU A 876 -4.62 28.44 35.58
CA GLU A 876 -3.64 27.70 36.36
C GLU A 876 -4.33 26.79 37.39
N TRP A 877 -3.62 25.76 37.86
CA TRP A 877 -4.12 24.84 38.88
C TRP A 877 -4.29 25.51 40.23
N ILE A 878 -5.43 25.30 40.87
CA ILE A 878 -5.66 25.68 42.27
C ILE A 878 -5.06 24.60 43.15
N THR A 879 -3.78 24.79 43.52
CA THR A 879 -2.94 23.81 44.25
C THR A 879 -3.63 23.21 45.47
N SER A 880 -4.23 24.06 46.32
CA SER A 880 -4.93 23.64 47.54
C SER A 880 -6.11 22.68 47.29
N MET A 881 -6.84 22.83 46.17
CA MET A 881 -7.92 21.90 45.82
C MET A 881 -7.40 20.62 45.17
N VAL A 882 -6.33 20.70 44.38
CA VAL A 882 -5.67 19.52 43.80
C VAL A 882 -5.08 18.64 44.91
N GLU A 883 -4.43 19.22 45.92
CA GLU A 883 -3.87 18.51 47.06
C GLU A 883 -4.95 17.96 48.00
N ALA A 884 -6.05 18.69 48.21
CA ALA A 884 -7.16 18.23 49.05
C ALA A 884 -7.95 17.05 48.42
N ILE A 885 -8.10 17.01 47.09
CA ILE A 885 -8.88 15.97 46.39
C ILE A 885 -7.99 14.80 45.96
N PHE A 886 -6.73 15.05 45.58
CA PHE A 886 -5.82 14.06 45.00
C PHE A 886 -4.40 14.11 45.61
N PRO A 887 -4.23 13.95 46.94
CA PRO A 887 -2.94 14.17 47.61
C PRO A 887 -1.78 13.34 47.02
N GLU A 888 -2.01 12.06 46.69
CA GLU A 888 -0.97 11.19 46.10
C GLU A 888 -0.66 11.51 44.63
N LEU A 889 -1.62 12.08 43.89
CA LEU A 889 -1.52 12.33 42.44
C LEU A 889 -1.27 13.81 42.10
N ALA A 890 -1.30 14.72 43.08
CA ALA A 890 -1.11 16.15 42.91
C ALA A 890 0.18 16.48 42.13
N HIS A 891 1.28 15.79 42.44
CA HIS A 891 2.56 15.96 41.75
C HIS A 891 2.51 15.62 40.24
N LEU A 892 1.62 14.72 39.80
CA LEU A 892 1.40 14.43 38.38
C LEU A 892 0.45 15.43 37.73
N ILE A 893 -0.55 15.92 38.48
CA ILE A 893 -1.53 16.90 37.98
C ILE A 893 -0.86 18.25 37.72
N LEU A 894 -0.03 18.74 38.65
CA LEU A 894 0.66 20.04 38.53
C LEU A 894 1.70 20.11 37.38
N LEU A 895 2.16 18.94 36.91
CA LEU A 895 3.01 18.80 35.72
C LEU A 895 2.26 19.05 34.41
N ILE A 896 0.94 18.83 34.38
CA ILE A 896 0.10 19.12 33.20
C ILE A 896 0.01 20.63 33.04
N LYS A 897 0.20 21.14 31.82
CA LYS A 897 0.02 22.56 31.48
C LYS A 897 -1.22 22.73 30.58
N PRO A 898 -2.37 23.17 31.13
CA PRO A 898 -3.58 23.50 30.37
C PRO A 898 -3.34 24.63 29.35
N SER A 899 -4.32 24.85 28.47
CA SER A 899 -4.32 25.98 27.53
C SER A 899 -4.73 27.26 28.26
N VAL A 900 -3.84 28.27 28.26
CA VAL A 900 -4.13 29.60 28.81
C VAL A 900 -5.21 30.30 27.97
N GLN A 901 -5.28 29.99 26.66
CA GLN A 901 -6.32 30.49 25.76
C GLN A 901 -7.66 29.73 25.86
N ARG A 902 -7.81 28.79 26.80
CA ARG A 902 -9.05 28.03 27.10
C ARG A 902 -9.64 27.28 25.92
N LEU A 903 -8.77 26.76 25.06
CA LEU A 903 -9.15 25.92 23.93
C LEU A 903 -9.72 24.56 24.43
N GLU A 904 -10.55 23.90 23.62
CA GLU A 904 -11.27 22.67 24.02
C GLU A 904 -10.33 21.50 24.36
N ASP A 905 -10.77 20.60 25.24
CA ASP A 905 -10.04 19.37 25.58
C ASP A 905 -9.91 18.42 24.37
N GLY A 906 -8.75 17.78 24.23
CA GLY A 906 -8.46 16.85 23.14
C GLY A 906 -8.53 15.38 23.55
N PHE A 907 -9.03 14.50 22.68
CA PHE A 907 -8.86 13.06 22.86
C PHE A 907 -7.46 12.60 22.42
N VAL A 908 -6.80 11.76 23.22
CA VAL A 908 -5.44 11.25 22.95
C VAL A 908 -5.36 9.73 23.06
N TRP A 909 -4.52 9.11 22.23
CA TRP A 909 -4.25 7.67 22.23
C TRP A 909 -2.95 7.37 22.97
N LEU A 910 -3.06 6.83 24.19
CA LEU A 910 -1.97 6.76 25.16
C LEU A 910 -0.79 5.87 24.73
N LYS A 911 -1.03 4.88 23.85
CA LYS A 911 0.02 3.98 23.31
C LYS A 911 0.89 4.65 22.22
N THR A 912 0.74 5.94 21.93
CA THR A 912 1.67 6.70 21.05
C THR A 912 2.04 8.05 21.68
N LYS A 913 3.33 8.41 21.66
CA LYS A 913 3.83 9.69 22.18
C LYS A 913 3.15 10.92 21.54
N THR A 914 2.72 10.79 20.29
CA THR A 914 2.00 11.85 19.56
C THR A 914 0.49 11.86 19.80
N GLY A 915 -0.06 11.00 20.66
CA GLY A 915 -1.49 10.91 20.93
C GLY A 915 -2.37 10.49 19.73
N ILE A 916 -1.80 10.30 18.55
CA ILE A 916 -2.54 9.96 17.32
C ILE A 916 -2.64 8.44 17.22
N TYR A 917 -3.87 7.94 17.10
CA TYR A 917 -4.14 6.53 16.86
C TYR A 917 -3.50 6.03 15.55
N SER A 918 -2.82 4.90 15.63
CA SER A 918 -2.36 4.14 14.46
C SER A 918 -2.90 2.72 14.50
N VAL A 919 -3.19 2.15 13.33
CA VAL A 919 -3.62 0.74 13.22
C VAL A 919 -2.55 -0.21 13.81
N LYS A 920 -1.27 0.18 13.75
CA LYS A 920 -0.18 -0.58 14.36
C LYS A 920 -0.34 -0.61 15.88
N SER A 921 -0.48 0.55 16.54
CA SER A 921 -0.61 0.66 17.99
C SER A 921 -1.91 0.04 18.51
N GLY A 922 -3.04 0.21 17.81
CA GLY A 922 -4.30 -0.46 18.17
C GLY A 922 -4.25 -1.98 18.06
N TYR A 923 -3.57 -2.52 17.04
CA TYR A 923 -3.38 -3.97 16.90
C TYR A 923 -2.55 -4.56 18.05
N TYR A 924 -1.49 -3.87 18.50
CA TYR A 924 -0.71 -4.34 19.65
C TYR A 924 -1.47 -4.21 20.97
N ALA A 925 -2.28 -3.15 21.16
CA ALA A 925 -3.12 -3.00 22.35
C ALA A 925 -4.09 -4.18 22.54
N LEU A 926 -4.73 -4.68 21.47
CA LEU A 926 -5.54 -5.91 21.51
C LEU A 926 -4.71 -7.15 21.90
N ARG A 927 -3.50 -7.28 21.34
CA ARG A 927 -2.66 -8.47 21.53
C ARG A 927 -1.97 -8.50 22.90
N GLU A 928 -1.69 -7.36 23.52
CA GLU A 928 -1.15 -7.28 24.89
C GLU A 928 -2.13 -7.92 25.88
N GLU A 929 -3.41 -7.55 25.82
CA GLU A 929 -4.51 -8.13 26.62
C GLU A 929 -4.69 -9.65 26.41
N THR A 930 -4.37 -10.18 25.22
CA THR A 930 -4.44 -11.63 24.94
C THR A 930 -3.20 -12.41 25.40
N VAL A 931 -2.04 -11.75 25.53
CA VAL A 931 -0.74 -12.42 25.74
C VAL A 931 -0.53 -12.84 27.19
N GLU A 932 -1.08 -12.09 28.15
CA GLU A 932 -0.95 -12.37 29.59
C GLU A 932 -1.63 -13.69 30.02
N LEU A 933 -2.58 -14.20 29.24
CA LEU A 933 -3.39 -15.38 29.59
C LEU A 933 -2.86 -16.72 29.04
N HIS A 934 -2.00 -16.72 28.01
CA HIS A 934 -1.79 -17.91 27.15
C HIS A 934 -0.34 -18.26 26.77
N ILE A 935 0.70 -17.57 27.28
CA ILE A 935 2.10 -17.90 26.97
C ILE A 935 2.84 -18.42 28.21
N SER A 936 3.45 -19.60 28.10
CA SER A 936 4.30 -20.16 29.16
C SER A 936 5.49 -19.24 29.49
N PRO A 937 5.83 -19.02 30.78
CA PRO A 937 6.81 -18.02 31.20
C PRO A 937 8.20 -18.18 30.55
N ASN A 938 8.64 -19.41 30.28
CA ASN A 938 9.93 -19.71 29.63
C ASN A 938 10.05 -19.18 28.19
N ILE A 939 8.94 -18.83 27.52
CA ILE A 939 8.96 -18.23 26.17
C ILE A 939 9.05 -16.69 26.24
N LEU A 940 8.57 -16.10 27.34
CA LEU A 940 8.60 -14.65 27.59
C LEU A 940 9.99 -14.18 28.07
N SER A 941 10.75 -15.02 28.77
CA SER A 941 12.11 -14.70 29.23
C SER A 941 13.18 -14.70 28.12
N PHE A 942 12.99 -15.50 27.06
CA PHE A 942 13.98 -15.61 25.98
C PHE A 942 13.98 -14.38 25.05
N LYS A 943 15.14 -13.74 24.87
CA LYS A 943 15.28 -12.50 24.10
C LYS A 943 15.37 -12.75 22.59
N TRP A 944 14.27 -13.21 21.98
CA TRP A 944 14.14 -13.55 20.55
C TRP A 944 14.78 -12.54 19.57
N GLN A 945 14.66 -11.25 19.86
CA GLN A 945 15.29 -10.20 19.05
C GLN A 945 16.82 -10.26 19.07
N GLN A 946 17.42 -10.46 20.24
CA GLN A 946 18.88 -10.43 20.38
C GLN A 946 19.50 -11.70 19.77
N HIS A 947 19.00 -12.88 20.15
CA HIS A 947 19.61 -14.15 19.75
C HIS A 947 19.28 -14.59 18.31
N ILE A 948 18.10 -14.24 17.78
CA ILE A 948 17.66 -14.71 16.44
C ILE A 948 17.58 -13.57 15.43
N TRP A 949 16.78 -12.53 15.68
CA TRP A 949 16.43 -11.57 14.62
C TRP A 949 17.47 -10.48 14.34
N LYS A 950 18.29 -10.12 15.33
CA LYS A 950 19.43 -9.19 15.20
C LYS A 950 20.75 -9.90 14.92
N SER A 951 20.77 -11.24 14.92
CA SER A 951 21.96 -12.01 14.54
C SER A 951 22.45 -11.61 13.13
N PRO A 952 23.76 -11.35 12.94
CA PRO A 952 24.35 -10.95 11.66
C PRO A 952 24.43 -12.14 10.67
N SER A 953 23.27 -12.55 10.16
CA SER A 953 23.09 -13.67 9.23
C SER A 953 21.94 -13.41 8.25
N PRO A 954 21.87 -14.10 7.09
CA PRO A 954 20.81 -13.88 6.12
C PRO A 954 19.44 -14.34 6.62
N PRO A 955 18.31 -13.75 6.13
CA PRO A 955 16.95 -14.08 6.58
C PRO A 955 16.55 -15.56 6.46
N LYS A 956 17.20 -16.32 5.57
CA LYS A 956 17.05 -17.78 5.48
C LYS A 956 17.49 -18.48 6.78
N LEU A 957 18.60 -18.03 7.38
CA LEU A 957 19.11 -18.57 8.64
C LEU A 957 18.26 -18.10 9.83
N HIS A 958 17.83 -16.84 9.89
CA HIS A 958 16.88 -16.39 10.93
C HIS A 958 15.63 -17.28 10.98
N LEU A 959 15.06 -17.64 9.82
CA LEU A 959 13.90 -18.53 9.74
C LEU A 959 14.21 -19.99 10.08
N PHE A 960 15.44 -20.44 9.89
CA PHE A 960 15.89 -21.76 10.31
C PHE A 960 16.08 -21.83 11.83
N LEU A 961 16.79 -20.87 12.43
CA LEU A 961 16.98 -20.77 13.88
C LEU A 961 15.65 -20.61 14.61
N TRP A 962 14.74 -19.79 14.07
CA TRP A 962 13.38 -19.67 14.59
C TRP A 962 12.60 -21.00 14.53
N LYS A 963 12.72 -21.79 13.45
CA LYS A 963 12.13 -23.13 13.38
C LYS A 963 12.73 -24.10 14.38
N LEU A 964 14.05 -24.02 14.62
CA LEU A 964 14.74 -24.83 15.63
C LEU A 964 14.18 -24.53 17.03
N CYS A 965 14.17 -23.26 17.44
CA CYS A 965 13.68 -22.84 18.77
C CYS A 965 12.16 -23.09 18.97
N ARG A 966 11.38 -23.15 17.89
CA ARG A 966 9.93 -23.42 17.94
C ARG A 966 9.54 -24.88 17.66
N GLY A 967 10.49 -25.82 17.59
CA GLY A 967 10.21 -27.25 17.37
C GLY A 967 9.55 -27.56 16.01
N ALA A 968 9.87 -26.77 14.98
CA ALA A 968 9.26 -26.84 13.64
C ALA A 968 10.21 -27.36 12.56
N LEU A 969 11.19 -28.17 12.97
CA LEU A 969 12.04 -28.97 12.08
C LEU A 969 11.55 -30.43 12.06
N PRO A 970 11.62 -31.12 10.91
CA PRO A 970 11.24 -32.53 10.79
C PRO A 970 12.33 -33.45 11.35
N LEU A 971 12.47 -33.46 12.67
CA LEU A 971 13.35 -34.36 13.43
C LEU A 971 12.64 -35.69 13.73
N GLY A 972 13.40 -36.76 13.89
CA GLY A 972 12.92 -38.12 14.12
C GLY A 972 11.90 -38.20 15.26
N SER A 973 12.27 -37.72 16.45
CA SER A 973 11.38 -37.61 17.61
C SER A 973 10.10 -36.80 17.33
N SER A 974 10.22 -35.70 16.58
CA SER A 974 9.11 -34.77 16.30
C SER A 974 8.14 -35.27 15.23
N LEU A 975 8.61 -36.16 14.34
CA LEU A 975 7.80 -36.86 13.33
C LEU A 975 7.08 -38.07 13.98
N LEU A 976 7.77 -38.83 14.83
CA LEU A 976 7.18 -39.90 15.64
C LEU A 976 6.05 -39.39 16.55
N ALA A 977 6.29 -38.30 17.29
CA ALA A 977 5.29 -37.66 18.14
C ALA A 977 4.05 -37.14 17.39
N ARG A 978 4.09 -37.10 16.04
CA ARG A 978 2.96 -36.75 15.16
C ARG A 978 2.40 -37.95 14.39
N GLY A 979 2.74 -39.18 14.78
CA GLY A 979 2.20 -40.41 14.22
C GLY A 979 2.75 -40.81 12.85
N ILE A 980 3.93 -40.31 12.47
CA ILE A 980 4.60 -40.72 11.22
C ILE A 980 5.54 -41.88 11.54
N ASN A 981 5.31 -43.02 10.89
CA ASN A 981 6.07 -44.24 11.14
C ASN A 981 7.48 -44.16 10.52
N ILE A 982 8.48 -43.82 11.35
CA ILE A 982 9.91 -43.80 11.03
C ILE A 982 10.70 -44.25 12.27
N SER A 983 11.99 -44.59 12.13
CA SER A 983 12.84 -45.07 13.24
C SER A 983 13.02 -44.07 14.38
N GLY A 984 12.98 -42.76 14.09
CA GLY A 984 13.17 -41.70 15.11
C GLY A 984 14.62 -41.47 15.57
N LEU A 985 15.56 -42.29 15.10
CA LEU A 985 16.96 -42.29 15.51
C LEU A 985 17.82 -41.27 14.73
N CYS A 986 18.91 -40.85 15.33
CA CYS A 986 19.86 -39.87 14.81
C CYS A 986 20.73 -40.48 13.70
N PRO A 987 20.71 -39.96 12.46
CA PRO A 987 21.46 -40.54 11.34
C PRO A 987 22.98 -40.64 11.53
N HIS A 988 23.54 -39.95 12.53
CA HIS A 988 24.98 -39.91 12.80
C HIS A 988 25.44 -40.87 13.92
N CYS A 989 24.56 -41.29 14.82
CA CYS A 989 24.95 -42.09 16.00
C CYS A 989 23.85 -42.98 16.60
N ASN A 990 22.69 -43.10 15.92
CA ASN A 990 21.55 -43.94 16.29
C ASN A 990 20.84 -43.65 17.63
N GLU A 991 21.26 -42.64 18.41
CA GLU A 991 20.51 -42.11 19.57
C GLU A 991 19.20 -41.40 19.16
N PRO A 992 18.22 -41.17 20.06
CA PRO A 992 16.98 -40.47 19.74
C PRO A 992 17.20 -39.07 19.12
N GLU A 993 16.66 -38.83 17.92
CA GLU A 993 16.89 -37.56 17.19
C GLU A 993 16.05 -36.41 17.78
N THR A 994 16.51 -35.83 18.88
CA THR A 994 15.98 -34.60 19.49
C THR A 994 16.73 -33.36 18.98
N ALA A 995 16.14 -32.17 19.18
CA ALA A 995 16.76 -30.91 18.77
C ALA A 995 18.05 -30.59 19.56
N LEU A 996 18.07 -30.91 20.86
CA LEU A 996 19.26 -30.72 21.69
C LEU A 996 20.36 -31.72 21.24
N HIS A 997 20.00 -32.98 21.06
CA HIS A 997 20.93 -34.01 20.64
C HIS A 997 21.56 -33.71 19.27
N LEU A 998 20.76 -33.53 18.21
CA LEU A 998 21.29 -33.38 16.84
C LEU A 998 22.25 -32.17 16.67
N PHE A 999 21.98 -31.07 17.38
CA PHE A 999 22.71 -29.81 17.18
C PHE A 999 23.84 -29.54 18.19
N PHE A 1000 23.84 -30.21 19.35
CA PHE A 1000 24.76 -29.90 20.45
C PHE A 1000 25.44 -31.13 21.05
N LEU A 1001 24.72 -32.24 21.28
CA LEU A 1001 25.25 -33.40 22.03
C LEU A 1001 25.72 -34.57 21.16
N CYS A 1002 25.25 -34.66 19.91
CA CYS A 1002 25.63 -35.72 18.97
C CYS A 1002 27.16 -35.70 18.76
N PRO A 1003 27.87 -36.85 18.77
CA PRO A 1003 29.33 -36.88 18.61
C PRO A 1003 29.84 -36.12 17.38
N PHE A 1004 29.09 -36.16 16.27
CA PHE A 1004 29.38 -35.37 15.07
C PHE A 1004 29.25 -33.85 15.31
N ALA A 1005 28.22 -33.41 16.04
CA ALA A 1005 28.03 -31.99 16.37
C ALA A 1005 29.11 -31.49 17.34
N VAL A 1006 29.45 -32.29 18.37
CA VAL A 1006 30.53 -32.01 19.31
C VAL A 1006 31.86 -31.79 18.56
N GLN A 1007 32.24 -32.71 17.67
CA GLN A 1007 33.45 -32.56 16.83
C GLN A 1007 33.44 -31.29 15.97
N VAL A 1008 32.29 -30.86 15.44
CA VAL A 1008 32.17 -29.60 14.69
C VAL A 1008 32.35 -28.38 15.60
N TRP A 1009 31.80 -28.41 16.82
CA TRP A 1009 31.94 -27.32 17.80
C TRP A 1009 33.35 -27.23 18.39
N GLU A 1010 34.02 -28.36 18.65
CA GLU A 1010 35.41 -28.40 19.13
C GLU A 1010 36.44 -27.91 18.11
N GLN A 1011 36.19 -28.17 16.82
CA GLN A 1011 37.03 -27.71 15.71
C GLN A 1011 36.73 -26.24 15.32
N ALA A 1012 35.66 -25.65 15.84
CA ALA A 1012 35.28 -24.29 15.51
C ALA A 1012 36.24 -23.25 16.14
N PRO A 1013 36.64 -22.20 15.39
CA PRO A 1013 37.63 -21.22 15.84
C PRO A 1013 37.03 -20.17 16.80
N PHE A 1014 36.61 -20.61 17.99
CA PHE A 1014 36.17 -19.74 19.09
C PHE A 1014 37.27 -19.56 20.14
N ARG A 1015 37.24 -18.42 20.85
CA ARG A 1015 38.17 -18.13 21.96
C ARG A 1015 38.06 -19.19 23.07
N ASP A 1016 36.82 -19.48 23.44
CA ASP A 1016 36.46 -20.45 24.47
C ASP A 1016 35.71 -21.59 23.80
N LYS A 1017 36.10 -22.84 24.08
CA LYS A 1017 35.42 -24.02 23.52
C LYS A 1017 34.04 -24.19 24.19
N PRO A 1018 32.93 -24.22 23.45
CA PRO A 1018 31.61 -24.36 24.06
C PRO A 1018 31.38 -25.80 24.55
N LEU A 1019 31.19 -25.94 25.86
CA LEU A 1019 30.70 -27.18 26.48
C LEU A 1019 29.18 -27.06 26.67
N PHE A 1020 28.42 -27.92 25.99
CA PHE A 1020 26.96 -28.00 26.13
C PHE A 1020 26.60 -29.18 27.02
N SER A 1021 25.87 -28.94 28.11
CA SER A 1021 25.42 -29.99 29.04
C SER A 1021 24.19 -30.72 28.49
N GLU A 1022 24.05 -32.01 28.82
CA GLU A 1022 22.81 -32.78 28.59
C GLU A 1022 21.61 -32.22 29.37
N THR A 1023 21.87 -31.51 30.47
CA THR A 1023 20.85 -30.86 31.31
C THR A 1023 20.41 -29.49 30.79
N ALA A 1024 21.09 -28.92 29.79
CA ALA A 1024 20.82 -27.55 29.33
C ALA A 1024 19.57 -27.46 28.45
N THR A 1025 18.75 -26.42 28.64
CA THR A 1025 17.66 -26.16 27.71
C THR A 1025 18.19 -25.58 26.39
N LEU A 1026 17.46 -25.81 25.30
CA LEU A 1026 17.81 -25.26 23.98
C LEU A 1026 17.94 -23.72 24.01
N HIS A 1027 17.18 -23.02 24.86
CA HIS A 1027 17.29 -21.56 25.02
C HIS A 1027 18.55 -21.12 25.77
N GLU A 1028 19.03 -21.91 26.74
CA GLU A 1028 20.34 -21.69 27.38
C GLU A 1028 21.47 -21.87 26.37
N CYS A 1029 21.46 -22.93 25.56
CA CYS A 1029 22.46 -23.14 24.51
C CYS A 1029 22.54 -21.94 23.55
N PHE A 1030 21.40 -21.38 23.11
CA PHE A 1030 21.37 -20.16 22.29
C PHE A 1030 21.88 -18.90 23.02
N THR A 1031 21.80 -18.86 24.34
CA THR A 1031 22.35 -17.78 25.17
C THR A 1031 23.88 -17.90 25.22
N THR A 1032 24.41 -19.09 25.54
CA THR A 1032 25.85 -19.41 25.50
C THR A 1032 26.47 -19.16 24.12
N MET A 1033 25.77 -19.51 23.04
CA MET A 1033 26.23 -19.22 21.68
C MET A 1033 26.38 -17.71 21.39
N SER A 1034 25.64 -16.85 22.08
CA SER A 1034 25.70 -15.40 21.86
C SER A 1034 26.89 -14.71 22.55
N THR A 1035 27.57 -15.41 23.48
CA THR A 1035 28.80 -14.94 24.13
C THR A 1035 30.08 -15.45 23.44
N LEU A 1036 29.98 -16.38 22.48
CA LEU A 1036 31.13 -16.94 21.78
C LEU A 1036 31.77 -15.93 20.80
N ILE A 1037 33.05 -15.63 21.02
CA ILE A 1037 33.87 -14.76 20.17
C ILE A 1037 34.69 -15.63 19.21
N ALA A 1038 34.60 -15.36 17.91
CA ALA A 1038 35.41 -16.04 16.90
C ALA A 1038 36.84 -15.44 16.85
N LEU A 1039 37.85 -16.30 16.75
CA LEU A 1039 39.26 -15.88 16.68
C LEU A 1039 39.66 -15.46 15.25
N PRO A 1040 40.53 -14.45 15.08
CA PRO A 1040 41.30 -14.28 13.85
C PRO A 1040 42.20 -15.51 13.59
N PRO A 1041 42.54 -15.87 12.34
CA PRO A 1041 42.32 -15.16 11.08
C PRO A 1041 41.08 -15.66 10.30
N THR A 1042 39.93 -15.81 10.97
CA THR A 1042 38.70 -16.28 10.30
C THR A 1042 38.14 -15.32 9.25
N GLY A 1043 38.49 -14.03 9.26
CA GLY A 1043 38.00 -13.05 8.29
C GLY A 1043 36.50 -12.74 8.41
N VAL A 1044 35.89 -13.13 9.54
CA VAL A 1044 34.45 -13.00 9.80
C VAL A 1044 34.29 -12.21 11.10
N SER A 1045 33.84 -10.96 11.01
CA SER A 1045 33.59 -10.07 12.17
C SER A 1045 32.23 -10.31 12.85
N SER A 1046 31.59 -11.44 12.56
CA SER A 1046 30.21 -11.76 12.96
C SER A 1046 30.11 -13.16 13.59
N SER A 1047 29.01 -13.45 14.29
CA SER A 1047 28.86 -14.75 14.97
C SER A 1047 28.72 -15.92 13.98
N LEU A 1048 29.75 -16.77 13.94
CA LEU A 1048 29.82 -17.97 13.09
C LEU A 1048 28.78 -19.05 13.47
N THR A 1049 28.28 -19.00 14.71
CA THR A 1049 27.39 -19.99 15.33
C THR A 1049 26.14 -20.33 14.51
N SER A 1050 25.52 -19.32 13.89
CA SER A 1050 24.33 -19.48 13.04
C SER A 1050 24.60 -20.29 11.76
N TRP A 1051 25.84 -20.24 11.26
CA TRP A 1051 26.28 -20.97 10.07
C TRP A 1051 26.69 -22.40 10.40
N ILE A 1052 27.27 -22.64 11.58
CA ILE A 1052 27.61 -23.98 12.08
C ILE A 1052 26.34 -24.83 12.24
N LEU A 1053 25.30 -24.31 12.91
CA LEU A 1053 24.01 -25.00 13.01
C LEU A 1053 23.40 -25.34 11.64
N TRP A 1054 23.53 -24.42 10.67
CA TRP A 1054 23.09 -24.70 9.30
C TRP A 1054 23.93 -25.78 8.62
N GLY A 1055 25.25 -25.79 8.83
CA GLY A 1055 26.19 -26.81 8.35
C GLY A 1055 25.83 -28.21 8.86
N ILE A 1056 25.59 -28.34 10.18
CA ILE A 1056 25.13 -29.59 10.81
C ILE A 1056 23.80 -30.04 10.20
N TRP A 1057 22.81 -29.14 10.10
CA TRP A 1057 21.52 -29.45 9.47
C TRP A 1057 21.63 -29.90 8.02
N THR A 1058 22.49 -29.26 7.21
CA THR A 1058 22.71 -29.70 5.83
C THR A 1058 23.43 -31.04 5.75
N SER A 1059 24.39 -31.31 6.65
CA SER A 1059 25.13 -32.58 6.67
C SER A 1059 24.22 -33.76 6.99
N ARG A 1060 23.34 -33.60 7.99
CA ARG A 1060 22.28 -34.57 8.29
C ARG A 1060 21.37 -34.83 7.10
N ASN A 1061 20.93 -33.78 6.39
CA ASN A 1061 20.03 -33.94 5.25
C ASN A 1061 20.72 -34.59 4.04
N THR A 1062 21.98 -34.27 3.75
CA THR A 1062 22.77 -34.95 2.71
C THR A 1062 22.99 -36.42 3.06
N LEU A 1063 23.22 -36.76 4.33
CA LEU A 1063 23.28 -38.15 4.77
C LEU A 1063 21.93 -38.88 4.59
N VAL A 1064 20.81 -38.26 4.95
CA VAL A 1064 19.47 -38.89 4.86
C VAL A 1064 18.93 -39.00 3.43
N PHE A 1065 19.17 -38.01 2.56
CA PHE A 1065 18.57 -37.97 1.22
C PHE A 1065 19.52 -38.34 0.07
N GLU A 1066 20.84 -38.23 0.28
CA GLU A 1066 21.87 -38.52 -0.75
C GLU A 1066 22.81 -39.66 -0.30
N ASN A 1067 22.57 -40.27 0.87
CA ASN A 1067 23.41 -41.30 1.51
C ASN A 1067 24.91 -40.95 1.58
N ARG A 1068 25.23 -39.66 1.72
CA ARG A 1068 26.60 -39.14 1.68
C ARG A 1068 27.00 -38.51 3.01
N ALA A 1069 27.93 -39.13 3.71
CA ALA A 1069 28.54 -38.55 4.90
C ALA A 1069 29.44 -37.35 4.53
N ILE A 1070 29.37 -36.28 5.32
CA ILE A 1070 30.24 -35.11 5.20
C ILE A 1070 31.09 -35.02 6.48
N PRO A 1071 32.43 -35.01 6.40
CA PRO A 1071 33.29 -34.87 7.58
C PRO A 1071 33.06 -33.54 8.32
N ALA A 1072 33.22 -33.54 9.65
CA ALA A 1072 33.03 -32.38 10.52
C ALA A 1072 33.81 -31.13 10.02
N LYS A 1073 35.11 -31.32 9.72
CA LYS A 1073 35.99 -30.29 9.14
C LYS A 1073 35.43 -29.67 7.86
N THR A 1074 34.88 -30.49 6.95
CA THR A 1074 34.29 -30.03 5.68
C THR A 1074 32.98 -29.26 5.89
N ALA A 1075 32.16 -29.67 6.87
CA ALA A 1075 30.96 -28.93 7.25
C ALA A 1075 31.29 -27.55 7.85
N LEU A 1076 32.31 -27.48 8.71
CA LEU A 1076 32.81 -26.24 9.31
C LEU A 1076 33.40 -25.28 8.26
N VAL A 1077 34.26 -25.76 7.36
CA VAL A 1077 34.83 -24.93 6.27
C VAL A 1077 33.73 -24.32 5.41
N ARG A 1078 32.71 -25.12 5.02
CA ARG A 1078 31.54 -24.61 4.27
C ARG A 1078 30.78 -23.52 5.02
N ALA A 1079 30.65 -23.63 6.34
CA ALA A 1079 30.02 -22.61 7.19
C ALA A 1079 30.83 -21.30 7.20
N ILE A 1080 32.16 -21.38 7.34
CA ILE A 1080 33.07 -20.22 7.33
C ILE A 1080 33.05 -19.51 5.96
N THR A 1081 33.19 -20.25 4.86
CA THR A 1081 33.15 -19.67 3.50
C THR A 1081 31.82 -18.96 3.23
N SER A 1082 30.69 -19.59 3.60
CA SER A 1082 29.35 -18.99 3.44
C SER A 1082 29.17 -17.70 4.25
N ALA A 1083 29.78 -17.62 5.45
CA ALA A 1083 29.78 -16.42 6.28
C ALA A 1083 30.63 -15.29 5.67
N ARG A 1084 31.83 -15.61 5.16
CA ARG A 1084 32.71 -14.66 4.45
C ARG A 1084 32.02 -14.07 3.21
N GLU A 1085 31.47 -14.91 2.33
CA GLU A 1085 30.72 -14.48 1.14
C GLU A 1085 29.58 -13.51 1.49
N TRP A 1086 28.82 -13.80 2.55
CA TRP A 1086 27.72 -12.96 2.98
C TRP A 1086 28.17 -11.59 3.48
N LEU A 1087 29.25 -11.53 4.28
CA LEU A 1087 29.81 -10.26 4.78
C LEU A 1087 30.35 -9.39 3.64
N LEU A 1088 31.13 -9.96 2.72
CA LEU A 1088 31.65 -9.25 1.54
C LEU A 1088 30.52 -8.67 0.68
N ALA A 1089 29.41 -9.41 0.54
CA ALA A 1089 28.22 -8.93 -0.16
C ALA A 1089 27.48 -7.77 0.54
N GLN A 1090 27.59 -7.63 1.89
CA GLN A 1090 27.00 -6.51 2.62
C GLN A 1090 27.87 -5.24 2.58
N ALA A 1091 29.20 -5.37 2.60
CA ALA A 1091 30.14 -4.25 2.65
C ALA A 1091 30.01 -3.25 1.48
N THR A 1092 29.40 -3.69 0.37
CA THR A 1092 29.20 -2.91 -0.87
C THR A 1092 27.78 -2.33 -1.01
N LEU A 1093 27.01 -2.26 0.06
CA LEU A 1093 25.79 -1.44 0.12
C LEU A 1093 26.14 -0.09 0.75
N PRO A 1094 26.20 1.03 -0.01
CA PRO A 1094 26.27 2.34 0.61
C PRO A 1094 25.06 2.48 1.53
N LYS A 1095 25.31 2.78 2.81
CA LYS A 1095 24.24 3.11 3.77
C LYS A 1095 23.36 4.14 3.06
N ARG A 1096 22.10 3.79 2.82
CA ARG A 1096 21.13 4.71 2.24
C ARG A 1096 20.96 5.82 3.26
N SER A 1097 21.72 6.90 3.10
CA SER A 1097 21.42 8.16 3.75
C SER A 1097 19.95 8.42 3.43
N LEU A 1098 19.11 8.40 4.48
CA LEU A 1098 17.82 9.08 4.38
C LEU A 1098 18.14 10.45 3.79
N PRO A 1099 17.39 10.93 2.78
CA PRO A 1099 17.60 12.30 2.33
C PRO A 1099 17.50 13.15 3.58
N VAL A 1100 18.59 13.82 3.94
CA VAL A 1100 18.58 14.85 4.98
C VAL A 1100 17.44 15.75 4.54
N GLN A 1101 16.35 15.77 5.33
CA GLN A 1101 15.24 16.65 5.02
C GLN A 1101 15.87 18.03 5.02
N GLY A 1102 15.89 18.64 3.82
CA GLY A 1102 16.64 19.86 3.61
C GLY A 1102 16.28 20.87 4.68
N VAL A 1103 17.29 21.63 5.10
CA VAL A 1103 17.09 22.90 5.80
C VAL A 1103 15.86 23.56 5.19
N ILE A 1104 14.87 23.90 6.02
CA ILE A 1104 13.65 24.53 5.52
C ILE A 1104 14.10 25.85 4.91
N ASP A 1105 14.06 25.94 3.57
CA ASP A 1105 14.55 27.10 2.84
C ASP A 1105 13.89 28.36 3.40
N LEU A 1106 14.74 29.29 3.85
CA LEU A 1106 14.33 30.50 4.55
C LEU A 1106 13.50 31.37 3.60
N PRO A 1107 12.35 31.93 4.02
CA PRO A 1107 11.64 32.91 3.21
C PRO A 1107 12.55 34.14 2.99
N PRO A 1108 12.43 34.85 1.85
CA PRO A 1108 13.17 36.09 1.64
C PRO A 1108 12.78 37.10 2.74
N LEU A 1109 13.77 37.58 3.48
CA LEU A 1109 13.61 38.57 4.55
C LEU A 1109 12.93 39.83 3.99
N GLN A 1110 11.66 40.01 4.33
CA GLN A 1110 10.98 41.30 4.14
C GLN A 1110 11.58 42.32 5.10
N ALA A 1111 11.62 43.59 4.70
CA ALA A 1111 12.36 44.65 5.39
C ALA A 1111 11.82 45.05 6.78
N ASN A 1112 10.79 44.37 7.29
CA ASN A 1112 10.09 44.70 8.54
C ASN A 1112 9.81 43.46 9.43
N VAL A 1113 10.64 42.42 9.33
CA VAL A 1113 10.50 41.19 10.15
C VAL A 1113 11.40 41.28 11.38
N VAL A 1114 10.83 41.10 12.57
CA VAL A 1114 11.57 40.94 13.83
C VAL A 1114 12.05 39.49 13.96
N LEU A 1115 13.33 39.30 14.28
CA LEU A 1115 13.90 37.99 14.59
C LEU A 1115 13.76 37.71 16.09
N CYS A 1116 13.09 36.62 16.46
CA CYS A 1116 12.98 36.15 17.84
C CYS A 1116 13.80 34.88 18.04
N ASN A 1117 14.72 34.87 19.00
CA ASN A 1117 15.40 33.66 19.49
C ASN A 1117 14.74 33.19 20.79
N THR A 1118 14.60 31.88 20.99
CA THR A 1118 14.02 31.27 22.19
C THR A 1118 14.85 30.08 22.65
N ASP A 1119 15.02 29.90 23.96
CA ASP A 1119 15.74 28.77 24.58
C ASP A 1119 15.15 28.48 25.98
N ALA A 1120 15.38 27.28 26.52
CA ALA A 1120 14.94 26.90 27.85
C ALA A 1120 15.95 26.00 28.62
N ALA A 1121 16.29 26.42 29.83
CA ALA A 1121 17.13 25.68 30.75
C ALA A 1121 16.24 24.90 31.74
N TRP A 1122 16.39 23.57 31.82
CA TRP A 1122 15.57 22.70 32.68
C TRP A 1122 16.42 21.84 33.63
N ILE A 1123 15.97 21.67 34.87
CA ILE A 1123 16.59 20.80 35.89
C ILE A 1123 15.63 19.66 36.25
N ALA A 1124 16.19 18.48 36.52
CA ALA A 1124 15.46 17.28 36.97
C ALA A 1124 14.55 17.48 38.21
N SER A 1125 14.72 18.57 38.97
CA SER A 1125 13.78 19.01 40.01
C SER A 1125 12.51 19.67 39.45
N GLN A 1126 12.14 19.39 38.19
CA GLN A 1126 10.97 19.92 37.48
C GLN A 1126 10.88 21.46 37.43
N ARG A 1127 12.03 22.15 37.38
CA ARG A 1127 12.11 23.61 37.25
C ARG A 1127 12.69 24.01 35.90
N ALA A 1128 12.19 25.09 35.32
CA ALA A 1128 12.71 25.66 34.09
C ALA A 1128 12.92 27.17 34.19
N GLY A 1129 13.99 27.68 33.58
CA GLY A 1129 14.12 29.07 33.19
C GLY A 1129 13.95 29.18 31.68
N LEU A 1130 13.19 30.17 31.23
CA LEU A 1130 12.88 30.46 29.84
C LEU A 1130 13.57 31.76 29.45
N GLY A 1131 14.14 31.82 28.25
CA GLY A 1131 14.79 33.02 27.72
C GLY A 1131 14.40 33.28 26.26
N TRP A 1132 14.19 34.55 25.92
CA TRP A 1132 13.98 34.96 24.53
C TRP A 1132 14.55 36.35 24.23
N THR A 1133 15.00 36.55 22.99
CA THR A 1133 15.50 37.85 22.50
C THR A 1133 14.85 38.22 21.18
N PHE A 1134 14.37 39.46 21.08
CA PHE A 1134 13.91 40.07 19.84
C PHE A 1134 14.99 40.98 19.28
N HIS A 1135 15.24 40.88 17.97
CA HIS A 1135 16.17 41.74 17.24
C HIS A 1135 15.47 42.33 16.01
N HIS A 1136 15.35 43.65 15.94
CA HIS A 1136 14.77 44.34 14.80
C HIS A 1136 15.87 44.90 13.88
N THR A 1137 16.04 44.27 12.72
CA THR A 1137 17.13 44.56 11.76
C THR A 1137 17.24 46.03 11.31
N PRO A 1138 16.13 46.76 11.04
CA PRO A 1138 16.18 48.17 10.62
C PRO A 1138 16.52 49.19 11.71
N THR A 1139 16.18 48.93 12.99
CA THR A 1139 16.34 49.93 14.08
C THR A 1139 17.45 49.57 15.08
N GLY A 1140 18.00 48.36 15.02
CA GLY A 1140 19.01 47.89 15.97
C GLY A 1140 18.46 47.64 17.38
N LEU A 1141 17.15 47.76 17.60
CA LEU A 1141 16.53 47.52 18.90
C LEU A 1141 16.62 46.03 19.26
N ALA A 1142 17.19 45.76 20.43
CA ALA A 1142 17.17 44.46 21.07
C ALA A 1142 16.26 44.52 22.30
N MET A 1143 15.30 43.60 22.39
CA MET A 1143 14.47 43.41 23.58
C MET A 1143 14.70 42.00 24.11
N GLU A 1144 14.89 41.87 25.41
CA GLU A 1144 15.16 40.59 26.07
C GLU A 1144 14.07 40.29 27.09
N GLY A 1145 13.64 39.03 27.15
CA GLY A 1145 12.66 38.57 28.12
C GLY A 1145 13.11 37.25 28.73
N SER A 1146 12.78 37.05 30.01
CA SER A 1146 13.03 35.79 30.69
C SER A 1146 11.99 35.53 31.77
N ARG A 1147 11.74 34.25 32.10
CA ARG A 1147 10.78 33.84 33.13
C ARG A 1147 11.12 32.48 33.71
N SER A 1148 10.92 32.30 35.01
CA SER A 1148 11.02 31.01 35.70
C SER A 1148 9.67 30.29 35.80
N TYR A 1149 9.65 28.97 35.65
CA TYR A 1149 8.46 28.12 35.82
C TYR A 1149 8.75 26.88 36.68
N ASN A 1150 7.77 26.50 37.50
CA ASN A 1150 7.75 25.27 38.31
C ASN A 1150 6.87 24.17 37.69
N HIS A 1151 7.08 22.94 38.16
CA HIS A 1151 6.37 21.74 37.73
C HIS A 1151 6.42 21.55 36.20
N VAL A 1152 7.62 21.62 35.63
CA VAL A 1152 7.87 21.42 34.19
C VAL A 1152 8.32 19.97 33.95
N SER A 1153 7.54 19.23 33.17
CA SER A 1153 7.66 17.78 32.99
C SER A 1153 8.92 17.32 32.25
N SER A 1154 9.41 18.10 31.29
CA SER A 1154 10.57 17.77 30.47
C SER A 1154 11.26 19.01 29.88
N PRO A 1155 12.50 18.87 29.38
CA PRO A 1155 13.15 19.94 28.61
C PRO A 1155 12.32 20.38 27.40
N LEU A 1156 11.61 19.45 26.73
CA LEU A 1156 10.80 19.79 25.56
C LEU A 1156 9.55 20.61 25.93
N MET A 1157 8.98 20.40 27.12
CA MET A 1157 7.95 21.28 27.68
C MET A 1157 8.51 22.67 28.00
N ALA A 1158 9.74 22.76 28.53
CA ALA A 1158 10.40 24.03 28.80
C ALA A 1158 10.58 24.85 27.50
N GLU A 1159 11.12 24.22 26.44
CA GLU A 1159 11.25 24.82 25.09
C GLU A 1159 9.90 25.34 24.55
N ALA A 1160 8.83 24.54 24.68
CA ALA A 1160 7.51 24.93 24.22
C ALA A 1160 6.94 26.12 25.01
N LEU A 1161 7.17 26.17 26.33
CA LEU A 1161 6.78 27.30 27.17
C LEU A 1161 7.56 28.57 26.80
N ALA A 1162 8.87 28.48 26.55
CA ALA A 1162 9.67 29.63 26.09
C ALA A 1162 9.13 30.22 24.78
N MET A 1163 8.82 29.36 23.80
CA MET A 1163 8.18 29.75 22.54
C MET A 1163 6.82 30.44 22.75
N ARG A 1164 5.97 29.89 23.64
CA ARG A 1164 4.65 30.47 23.94
C ARG A 1164 4.75 31.83 24.61
N GLU A 1165 5.62 31.99 25.61
CA GLU A 1165 5.81 33.29 26.29
C GLU A 1165 6.41 34.33 25.33
N ALA A 1166 7.37 33.95 24.49
CA ALA A 1166 7.91 34.84 23.45
C ALA A 1166 6.82 35.28 22.45
N MET A 1167 5.94 34.38 22.00
CA MET A 1167 4.80 34.76 21.16
C MET A 1167 3.80 35.66 21.89
N ALA A 1168 3.52 35.41 23.17
CA ALA A 1168 2.64 36.26 23.96
C ALA A 1168 3.24 37.66 24.16
N GLU A 1169 4.55 37.76 24.38
CA GLU A 1169 5.27 39.03 24.55
C GLU A 1169 5.34 39.83 23.25
N ALA A 1170 5.63 39.16 22.12
CA ALA A 1170 5.57 39.79 20.80
C ALA A 1170 4.21 40.42 20.51
N LYS A 1171 3.13 39.75 20.94
CA LYS A 1171 1.75 40.26 20.83
C LYS A 1171 1.47 41.43 21.80
N ARG A 1172 2.07 41.46 23.00
CA ARG A 1172 1.97 42.63 23.92
C ARG A 1172 2.72 43.85 23.38
N CYS A 1173 3.78 43.63 22.61
CA CYS A 1173 4.60 44.67 22.00
C CYS A 1173 4.11 45.10 20.60
N ASP A 1174 2.87 44.74 20.22
CA ASP A 1174 2.25 45.02 18.91
C ASP A 1174 3.09 44.60 17.68
N ILE A 1175 3.95 43.58 17.81
CA ILE A 1175 4.82 43.13 16.73
C ILE A 1175 4.04 42.17 15.81
N THR A 1176 3.65 42.61 14.61
CA THR A 1176 2.81 41.80 13.71
C THR A 1176 3.58 40.86 12.77
N ASN A 1177 4.88 41.10 12.54
CA ASN A 1177 5.72 40.33 11.62
C ASN A 1177 6.95 39.75 12.34
N VAL A 1178 6.90 38.46 12.72
CA VAL A 1178 7.92 37.81 13.55
C VAL A 1178 8.41 36.49 12.96
N TRP A 1179 9.71 36.26 13.05
CA TRP A 1179 10.34 34.98 12.76
C TRP A 1179 11.00 34.42 14.02
N PHE A 1180 10.40 33.36 14.57
CA PHE A 1180 10.86 32.65 15.75
C PHE A 1180 11.90 31.57 15.41
N ARG A 1181 12.93 31.44 16.26
CA ARG A 1181 14.08 30.55 16.08
C ARG A 1181 14.40 29.83 17.40
N THR A 1182 14.51 28.51 17.35
CA THR A 1182 14.82 27.62 18.49
C THR A 1182 15.87 26.60 18.04
N ASP A 1183 16.72 26.12 18.96
CA ASP A 1183 17.62 25.00 18.71
C ASP A 1183 16.94 23.62 18.93
N SER A 1184 15.67 23.60 19.34
CA SER A 1184 14.87 22.38 19.47
C SER A 1184 14.29 21.92 18.13
N GLN A 1185 14.97 20.95 17.50
CA GLN A 1185 14.48 20.32 16.27
C GLN A 1185 13.18 19.55 16.49
N GLU A 1186 12.93 19.02 17.70
CA GLU A 1186 11.69 18.33 18.03
C GLU A 1186 10.51 19.29 18.15
N LEU A 1187 10.68 20.45 18.81
CA LEU A 1187 9.66 21.50 18.88
C LEU A 1187 9.37 22.09 17.50
N THR A 1188 10.41 22.41 16.72
CA THR A 1188 10.27 22.91 15.34
C THR A 1188 9.45 21.96 14.47
N ARG A 1189 9.65 20.64 14.63
CA ARG A 1189 8.84 19.62 13.96
C ARG A 1189 7.40 19.57 14.50
N ALA A 1190 7.21 19.64 15.81
CA ALA A 1190 5.89 19.59 16.43
C ALA A 1190 4.98 20.72 15.90
N ILE A 1191 5.50 21.95 15.90
CA ILE A 1191 4.81 23.14 15.38
C ILE A 1191 4.59 23.00 13.85
N ASN A 1192 5.66 22.90 13.05
CA ASN A 1192 5.56 22.96 11.59
C ASN A 1192 4.82 21.78 10.94
N SER A 1193 4.73 20.62 11.62
CA SER A 1193 3.98 19.47 11.11
C SER A 1193 2.63 19.24 11.80
N LYS A 1194 2.24 20.13 12.72
CA LYS A 1194 1.05 20.01 13.58
C LYS A 1194 0.92 18.64 14.26
N THR A 1195 2.05 18.03 14.63
CA THR A 1195 2.05 16.79 15.40
C THR A 1195 1.98 17.12 16.87
N LEU A 1196 0.77 17.07 17.41
CA LEU A 1196 0.51 17.13 18.84
C LEU A 1196 1.40 16.10 19.56
N SER A 1197 2.16 16.54 20.56
CA SER A 1197 2.65 15.67 21.63
C SER A 1197 1.59 15.67 22.72
N VAL A 1198 1.28 14.51 23.32
CA VAL A 1198 0.26 14.45 24.40
C VAL A 1198 0.65 15.37 25.56
N GLU A 1199 1.94 15.39 25.89
CA GLU A 1199 2.53 16.21 26.94
C GLU A 1199 2.40 17.71 26.65
N LEU A 1200 2.59 18.13 25.39
CA LEU A 1200 2.63 19.55 25.00
C LEU A 1200 1.26 20.09 24.55
N PHE A 1201 0.16 19.34 24.72
CA PHE A 1201 -1.11 19.63 24.05
C PHE A 1201 -1.62 21.06 24.28
N GLY A 1202 -1.78 21.49 25.53
CA GLY A 1202 -2.26 22.84 25.86
C GLY A 1202 -1.34 23.95 25.33
N VAL A 1203 -0.03 23.76 25.46
CA VAL A 1203 0.98 24.75 25.02
C VAL A 1203 1.07 24.85 23.49
N LEU A 1204 0.96 23.74 22.76
CA LEU A 1204 0.92 23.75 21.29
C LEU A 1204 -0.37 24.39 20.75
N MET A 1205 -1.49 24.19 21.43
CA MET A 1205 -2.77 24.85 21.10
C MET A 1205 -2.67 26.37 21.33
N ASP A 1206 -2.08 26.81 22.45
CA ASP A 1206 -1.79 28.23 22.70
C ASP A 1206 -0.85 28.83 21.62
N ILE A 1207 0.21 28.10 21.23
CA ILE A 1207 1.13 28.51 20.14
C ILE A 1207 0.41 28.62 18.80
N GLU A 1208 -0.45 27.66 18.43
CA GLU A 1208 -1.20 27.71 17.17
C GLU A 1208 -2.16 28.91 17.16
N PHE A 1209 -2.87 29.17 18.26
CA PHE A 1209 -3.73 30.34 18.41
C PHE A 1209 -2.95 31.66 18.32
N LEU A 1210 -1.83 31.78 19.04
CA LEU A 1210 -0.98 32.97 18.99
C LEU A 1210 -0.38 33.17 17.59
N SER A 1211 0.03 32.09 16.91
CA SER A 1211 0.56 32.16 15.54
C SER A 1211 -0.44 32.77 14.54
N SER A 1212 -1.75 32.61 14.79
CA SER A 1212 -2.82 33.20 13.95
C SER A 1212 -3.08 34.69 14.21
N SER A 1213 -2.46 35.28 15.24
CA SER A 1213 -2.57 36.72 15.55
C SER A 1213 -1.53 37.58 14.83
N PHE A 1214 -0.62 36.99 14.05
CA PHE A 1214 0.46 37.68 13.34
C PHE A 1214 0.19 37.72 11.84
N ASP A 1215 0.57 38.82 11.17
CA ASP A 1215 0.54 38.95 9.71
C ASP A 1215 1.56 38.00 9.05
N PHE A 1216 2.72 37.85 9.70
CA PHE A 1216 3.77 36.92 9.32
C PHE A 1216 4.31 36.22 10.58
N CYS A 1217 4.17 34.89 10.63
CA CYS A 1217 4.77 34.05 11.66
C CYS A 1217 5.49 32.86 11.00
N PHE A 1218 6.81 32.75 11.20
CA PHE A 1218 7.61 31.63 10.73
C PHE A 1218 8.45 31.05 11.87
N VAL A 1219 8.58 29.71 11.93
CA VAL A 1219 9.33 29.01 13.00
C VAL A 1219 10.39 28.11 12.38
N SER A 1220 11.66 28.33 12.73
CA SER A 1220 12.80 27.57 12.17
C SER A 1220 13.78 27.05 13.23
N PHE A 1221 14.42 25.94 12.93
CA PHE A 1221 15.54 25.40 13.70
C PHE A 1221 16.84 26.17 13.41
N ILE A 1222 17.60 26.51 14.45
CA ILE A 1222 18.96 27.07 14.37
C ILE A 1222 19.98 26.17 15.10
N SER A 1223 21.28 26.35 14.87
CA SER A 1223 22.30 25.67 15.68
C SER A 1223 22.37 26.28 17.08
N ARG A 1224 22.70 25.47 18.07
CA ARG A 1224 22.88 25.92 19.46
C ARG A 1224 23.95 27.01 19.59
N ASP A 1225 25.03 26.90 18.80
CA ASP A 1225 26.09 27.92 18.71
C ASP A 1225 25.56 29.30 18.24
N SER A 1226 24.40 29.34 17.59
CA SER A 1226 23.72 30.56 17.13
C SER A 1226 22.68 31.09 18.13
N ASN A 1227 22.43 30.40 19.25
CA ASN A 1227 21.36 30.71 20.22
C ASN A 1227 21.87 31.16 21.60
N VAL A 1228 23.18 31.42 21.74
CA VAL A 1228 23.86 31.62 23.04
C VAL A 1228 23.22 32.68 23.93
N ALA A 1229 22.71 33.79 23.36
CA ALA A 1229 22.05 34.85 24.14
C ALA A 1229 20.78 34.34 24.88
N ALA A 1230 19.94 33.56 24.20
CA ALA A 1230 18.73 33.00 24.80
C ALA A 1230 19.06 31.88 25.81
N ASP A 1231 20.05 31.01 25.52
CA ASP A 1231 20.57 29.98 26.45
C ASP A 1231 21.09 30.61 27.77
N LEU A 1232 21.80 31.75 27.69
CA LEU A 1232 22.26 32.48 28.87
C LEU A 1232 21.12 33.12 29.67
N LEU A 1233 20.13 33.74 29.01
CA LEU A 1233 18.94 34.28 29.68
C LEU A 1233 18.12 33.19 30.37
N ALA A 1234 17.92 32.05 29.70
CA ALA A 1234 17.21 30.91 30.24
C ALA A 1234 17.91 30.34 31.49
N LYS A 1235 19.25 30.21 31.47
CA LYS A 1235 20.04 29.82 32.63
C LYS A 1235 19.99 30.86 33.75
N SER A 1236 20.05 32.15 33.42
CA SER A 1236 19.95 33.23 34.40
C SER A 1236 18.59 33.21 35.13
N ALA A 1237 17.48 33.07 34.41
CA ALA A 1237 16.15 32.97 35.00
C ALA A 1237 15.95 31.71 35.86
N LEU A 1238 16.58 30.60 35.48
CA LEU A 1238 16.60 29.36 36.26
C LEU A 1238 17.34 29.51 37.61
N HIS A 1239 18.41 30.30 37.64
CA HIS A 1239 19.17 30.59 38.86
C HIS A 1239 18.58 31.74 39.71
N SER A 1240 17.88 32.68 39.08
CA SER A 1240 17.30 33.86 39.74
C SER A 1240 15.95 33.58 40.44
N TYR A 1241 15.52 32.33 40.51
CA TYR A 1241 14.25 31.93 41.14
C TYR A 1241 14.29 32.15 42.65
N VAL A 1242 13.58 33.18 43.13
CA VAL A 1242 13.19 33.34 44.53
C VAL A 1242 11.85 32.65 44.74
N PRO A 1243 11.70 31.70 45.68
CA PRO A 1243 10.40 31.11 45.97
C PRO A 1243 9.47 32.18 46.53
N ALA A 1244 8.30 32.36 45.89
CA ALA A 1244 7.23 33.16 46.44
C ALA A 1244 6.72 32.49 47.73
N LEU A 1245 6.95 33.13 48.86
CA LEU A 1245 6.36 32.78 50.15
C LEU A 1245 4.94 33.36 50.24
N TYR A 1246 3.95 32.61 49.75
CA TYR A 1246 2.52 32.82 50.01
C TYR A 1246 1.78 31.47 50.03
#